data_AF-A0A453TCD4-F1
#
_entry.id   AF-A0A453TCD4-F1
#
_cell.length_a   1.000
_cell.length_b   1.000
_cell.length_c   1.000
_cell.angle_alpha   90.00
_cell.angle_beta   90.00
_cell.angle_gamma   90.00
#
_symmetry.space_group_name_H-M   'P 1'
#
loop_
_entity.id
_entity.type
_entity.pdbx_description
1 polymer ?
#
loop_
_entity_poly.entity_id
_entity_poly.type
_entity_poly.pdbx_seq_one_letter_code
_entity_poly.pdbx_strand_id
1 'polypeptide(L)'
;STSPTAGPRVSRDLRGKEGEGAMAAPGGRRADFSSAASPGGPSPAGASSAGRRLLRTQTVGNMGESIFDSEVVPSSLVEIAPILRVANEVEAGNPRVAYLCRFYAFEKAHRLDPTSSGRGVRQFKTALLQRLERENDPTLKGRVHQSDAREMQRFYREYYKKYIQALQNAADKADRALLTKAYQTAAVLFEVLKAVNVSQSVEVDQAILDTHNKIEEKKKLYVPYNILPLDPESTDQAIMQNPEIQAAVYALRNIRGLPWPKDKEQEKKQEKKPDEKKTDRDLLDWLQAMFGFQKDNVANQREHLILLLANVHIRQIPKPEQQSKLDDRALDYVMKKLFKSYKMWCKYLGRKSSLWLPTIQQEVQQRKLLYMGLYLLVWGEAANLRFMPECLCYIYHHMAFELYGMLAGNVSPMTGENVKPAYGGDEEAFLMKVVTPIYKVIEEEAHRSKTMKSKHSHWRNYDDLNEYFWKVDCFRLGWPMRADADFFKTPKFAYPNRLNGEERSAGSVHWMGKINFVEIRSFWHIFRSFDRMWIFLILSLQAMIIIAWNGGTPSDIFDAGVFKQVLSIFITAAVLKLGQATLDIVFGWKARRSMSFARKLRYVLKLVSAAAWVVILPVTYAYTWSNPSGLSRIIKSWLGNGQNQPSLYILAVVIYLAPNILAAVLFLFPCIRRILESSNVKVITFMMWWSQPRLFVGRGMHEGPFSLFKYTMFWVLLLAMKLIVSFYIEIKPLVQPTKDIMREPIRNFQWHEFFPNASNNIGVVIALWAPIILVCVNPHFLSKEVF
;
A
#
# COMPACT_ATOMS: atom_id res chain seq x y z
N SER A 1 -27.43 -48.31 36.29
CA SER A 1 -27.19 -46.87 36.42
C SER A 1 -25.70 -46.64 36.17
N THR A 2 -25.35 -46.30 34.94
CA THR A 2 -24.00 -46.53 34.40
C THR A 2 -23.63 -45.46 33.37
N SER A 3 -22.32 -45.18 33.30
CA SER A 3 -21.58 -44.51 32.21
C SER A 3 -21.89 -45.10 30.81
N PRO A 4 -21.54 -44.46 29.66
CA PRO A 4 -20.38 -43.58 29.38
C PRO A 4 -20.79 -42.22 28.72
N THR A 5 -19.97 -41.37 28.09
CA THR A 5 -18.58 -41.45 27.55
C THR A 5 -17.92 -40.06 27.52
N ALA A 6 -16.58 -39.98 27.34
CA ALA A 6 -15.88 -38.76 26.91
C ALA A 6 -14.88 -39.07 25.77
N GLY A 7 -14.72 -38.14 24.82
CA GLY A 7 -13.84 -38.27 23.64
C GLY A 7 -13.13 -36.94 23.30
N PRO A 8 -11.97 -36.97 22.60
CA PRO A 8 -10.86 -36.10 22.99
C PRO A 8 -10.66 -34.83 22.13
N ARG A 9 -10.08 -33.79 22.77
CA ARG A 9 -9.40 -32.69 22.07
C ARG A 9 -8.00 -33.14 21.65
N VAL A 10 -7.67 -33.01 20.36
CA VAL A 10 -6.32 -33.24 19.84
C VAL A 10 -5.62 -31.90 19.60
N SER A 11 -4.56 -31.65 20.36
CA SER A 11 -3.57 -30.62 20.05
C SER A 11 -2.58 -31.15 19.01
N ARG A 12 -2.12 -30.30 18.09
CA ARG A 12 -0.92 -30.56 17.27
C ARG A 12 -0.06 -29.32 17.15
N ASP A 13 0.87 -29.19 18.09
CA ASP A 13 2.21 -28.67 17.81
C ASP A 13 3.05 -29.87 17.37
N LEU A 14 3.75 -29.79 16.23
CA LEU A 14 4.91 -30.65 15.96
C LEU A 14 6.00 -29.82 15.28
N ARG A 15 7.08 -29.62 16.04
CA ARG A 15 8.34 -29.05 15.59
C ARG A 15 9.29 -30.21 15.32
N GLY A 16 9.65 -30.44 14.07
CA GLY A 16 10.81 -31.26 13.72
C GLY A 16 12.10 -30.47 13.91
N LYS A 17 13.06 -31.03 14.65
CA LYS A 17 14.43 -30.54 14.80
C LYS A 17 15.36 -31.74 14.60
N GLU A 18 16.63 -31.46 14.32
CA GLU A 18 17.75 -32.36 13.98
C GLU A 18 18.01 -32.49 12.46
N GLY A 19 19.25 -32.32 11.98
CA GLY A 19 20.45 -31.86 12.69
C GLY A 19 21.71 -31.99 11.83
N GLU A 20 22.53 -30.93 11.79
CA GLU A 20 23.98 -30.91 11.49
C GLU A 20 24.45 -31.45 10.09
N GLY A 21 25.42 -30.85 9.41
CA GLY A 21 26.24 -29.68 9.71
C GLY A 21 27.18 -29.33 8.54
N ALA A 22 28.30 -28.68 8.86
CA ALA A 22 29.44 -28.32 8.00
C ALA A 22 29.32 -27.11 7.04
N MET A 23 30.21 -26.15 7.34
CA MET A 23 30.61 -24.96 6.56
C MET A 23 31.05 -25.27 5.12
N ALA A 24 30.89 -24.29 4.21
CA ALA A 24 32.01 -23.51 3.63
C ALA A 24 31.64 -22.77 2.33
N ALA A 25 32.33 -21.66 2.10
CA ALA A 25 32.49 -20.99 0.80
C ALA A 25 33.95 -20.49 0.73
N PRO A 26 34.52 -20.02 -0.42
CA PRO A 26 34.03 -20.03 -1.80
C PRO A 26 35.05 -20.52 -2.87
N GLY A 27 34.60 -20.71 -4.12
CA GLY A 27 35.41 -20.50 -5.34
C GLY A 27 36.17 -21.70 -5.95
N GLY A 28 36.28 -21.71 -7.29
CA GLY A 28 37.09 -22.68 -8.06
C GLY A 28 36.72 -22.75 -9.55
N ARG A 29 37.72 -22.84 -10.46
CA ARG A 29 37.55 -22.84 -11.93
C ARG A 29 37.77 -24.23 -12.55
N ARG A 30 37.07 -24.55 -13.65
CA ARG A 30 37.43 -25.52 -14.73
C ARG A 30 37.65 -26.98 -14.25
N ALA A 31 37.67 -28.03 -15.09
CA ALA A 31 37.74 -28.14 -16.55
C ALA A 31 36.86 -29.30 -17.09
N ASP A 32 36.94 -29.52 -18.40
CA ASP A 32 36.21 -30.52 -19.21
C ASP A 32 36.59 -31.99 -18.91
N PHE A 33 35.72 -32.93 -19.29
CA PHE A 33 36.09 -34.11 -20.12
C PHE A 33 34.83 -34.82 -20.70
N SER A 34 35.02 -35.72 -21.66
CA SER A 34 34.07 -36.11 -22.71
C SER A 34 33.75 -37.63 -22.77
N SER A 35 32.97 -38.06 -23.79
CA SER A 35 32.63 -39.45 -24.23
C SER A 35 31.44 -40.14 -23.52
N ALA A 36 30.60 -41.00 -24.13
CA ALA A 36 30.44 -41.46 -25.54
C ALA A 36 28.98 -41.95 -25.86
N ALA A 37 28.74 -42.26 -27.14
CA ALA A 37 27.50 -42.70 -27.83
C ALA A 37 26.91 -44.07 -27.35
N SER A 38 25.58 -44.29 -27.20
CA SER A 38 24.52 -44.68 -28.20
C SER A 38 24.07 -46.17 -28.07
N PRO A 39 22.98 -46.67 -28.70
CA PRO A 39 21.64 -46.12 -29.00
C PRO A 39 20.44 -47.10 -28.69
N GLY A 40 19.17 -46.66 -28.80
CA GLY A 40 18.05 -47.58 -29.15
C GLY A 40 16.63 -47.36 -28.55
N GLY A 41 15.60 -47.26 -29.41
CA GLY A 41 14.21 -47.70 -29.14
C GLY A 41 13.18 -46.65 -28.64
N PRO A 42 11.87 -46.72 -28.98
CA PRO A 42 11.00 -45.52 -29.00
C PRO A 42 9.70 -45.51 -28.16
N SER A 43 9.36 -44.31 -27.64
CA SER A 43 7.99 -43.75 -27.39
C SER A 43 7.04 -44.41 -26.35
N PRO A 44 5.95 -43.73 -25.86
CA PRO A 44 5.44 -42.38 -26.18
C PRO A 44 5.11 -41.44 -24.97
N ALA A 45 4.95 -40.15 -25.29
CA ALA A 45 4.06 -39.12 -24.70
C ALA A 45 3.89 -38.93 -23.16
N GLY A 46 4.25 -37.74 -22.67
CA GLY A 46 3.79 -37.17 -21.39
C GLY A 46 4.06 -35.66 -21.33
N ALA A 47 3.01 -34.83 -21.31
CA ALA A 47 3.13 -33.37 -21.40
C ALA A 47 3.70 -32.74 -20.11
N SER A 48 4.61 -31.76 -20.26
CA SER A 48 5.15 -30.98 -19.13
C SER A 48 5.14 -29.47 -19.41
N SER A 49 5.04 -28.70 -18.33
CA SER A 49 4.77 -27.27 -18.33
C SER A 49 5.99 -26.41 -18.68
N ALA A 50 5.89 -25.61 -19.73
CA ALA A 50 6.95 -24.68 -20.15
C ALA A 50 6.83 -23.33 -19.43
N GLY A 51 7.74 -23.08 -18.49
CA GLY A 51 7.89 -21.76 -17.85
C GLY A 51 8.49 -20.70 -18.80
N ARG A 52 8.18 -19.42 -18.56
CA ARG A 52 8.73 -18.27 -19.30
C ARG A 52 10.26 -18.30 -19.36
N ARG A 53 10.81 -18.51 -20.56
CA ARG A 53 12.24 -18.32 -20.85
C ARG A 53 12.42 -17.09 -21.73
N LEU A 54 13.22 -16.12 -21.28
CA LEU A 54 13.67 -15.00 -22.10
C LEU A 54 14.60 -15.52 -23.20
N LEU A 55 14.19 -15.42 -24.46
CA LEU A 55 14.99 -15.86 -25.61
C LEU A 55 15.71 -14.68 -26.27
N ARG A 56 17.00 -14.90 -26.51
CA ARG A 56 17.98 -14.00 -27.14
C ARG A 56 17.71 -13.94 -28.64
N THR A 57 17.93 -12.79 -29.26
CA THR A 57 17.80 -12.60 -30.73
C THR A 57 18.62 -13.63 -31.49
N GLN A 58 17.96 -14.42 -32.34
CA GLN A 58 18.59 -15.34 -33.30
C GLN A 58 18.42 -14.82 -34.73
N THR A 59 19.40 -15.10 -35.57
CA THR A 59 19.54 -14.59 -36.93
C THR A 59 18.95 -15.53 -37.98
N VAL A 60 17.92 -15.04 -38.69
CA VAL A 60 17.52 -15.29 -40.11
C VAL A 60 17.34 -16.72 -40.65
N GLY A 61 18.07 -17.74 -40.18
CA GLY A 61 18.28 -18.99 -40.95
C GLY A 61 17.25 -20.11 -40.84
N ASN A 62 16.30 -20.10 -39.88
CA ASN A 62 15.42 -21.27 -39.66
C ASN A 62 14.04 -20.93 -39.06
N MET A 63 13.36 -19.92 -39.59
CA MET A 63 12.07 -19.41 -39.09
C MET A 63 10.86 -19.93 -39.89
N GLY A 64 10.67 -21.26 -39.91
CA GLY A 64 9.66 -21.92 -40.75
C GLY A 64 8.22 -21.89 -40.23
N GLU A 65 8.00 -22.22 -38.95
CA GLU A 65 6.65 -22.55 -38.43
C GLU A 65 6.30 -21.84 -37.11
N SER A 66 7.26 -21.66 -36.19
CA SER A 66 7.04 -21.14 -34.83
C SER A 66 6.70 -19.63 -34.72
N ILE A 67 6.67 -18.89 -35.83
CA ILE A 67 6.21 -17.49 -35.86
C ILE A 67 4.67 -17.40 -35.92
N PHE A 68 4.00 -18.46 -36.35
CA PHE A 68 2.57 -18.43 -36.66
C PHE A 68 1.66 -18.86 -35.50
N ASP A 69 2.23 -19.11 -34.31
CA ASP A 69 1.46 -19.22 -33.08
C ASP A 69 0.72 -17.92 -32.81
N SER A 70 -0.61 -18.03 -32.65
CA SER A 70 -1.57 -16.92 -32.49
C SER A 70 -1.36 -16.01 -31.26
N GLU A 71 -0.29 -16.25 -30.51
CA GLU A 71 0.09 -15.55 -29.27
C GLU A 71 1.30 -14.62 -29.46
N VAL A 72 2.06 -14.70 -30.57
CA VAL A 72 3.30 -13.93 -30.81
C VAL A 72 3.07 -12.75 -31.77
N VAL A 73 2.05 -11.93 -31.48
CA VAL A 73 1.77 -10.70 -32.24
C VAL A 73 2.52 -9.49 -31.63
N PRO A 74 3.17 -8.62 -32.42
CA PRO A 74 3.82 -7.40 -31.91
C PRO A 74 2.86 -6.51 -31.11
N SER A 75 3.36 -5.83 -30.08
CA SER A 75 2.53 -5.06 -29.13
C SER A 75 1.78 -3.87 -29.76
N SER A 76 2.20 -3.39 -30.92
CA SER A 76 1.49 -2.36 -31.72
C SER A 76 0.39 -2.94 -32.61
N LEU A 77 0.26 -4.27 -32.69
CA LEU A 77 -0.66 -4.99 -33.58
C LEU A 77 -1.63 -5.92 -32.82
N VAL A 78 -1.80 -5.75 -31.50
CA VAL A 78 -2.63 -6.65 -30.66
C VAL A 78 -4.05 -6.85 -31.21
N GLU A 79 -4.62 -5.84 -31.89
CA GLU A 79 -5.94 -5.90 -32.53
C GLU A 79 -6.12 -6.97 -33.62
N ILE A 80 -5.05 -7.44 -34.28
CA ILE A 80 -5.16 -8.51 -35.29
C ILE A 80 -5.09 -9.92 -34.70
N ALA A 81 -4.69 -10.07 -33.43
CA ALA A 81 -4.55 -11.38 -32.79
C ALA A 81 -5.86 -12.20 -32.76
N PRO A 82 -7.06 -11.62 -32.50
CA PRO A 82 -8.32 -12.34 -32.60
C PRO A 82 -8.60 -12.86 -34.01
N ILE A 83 -8.25 -12.09 -35.05
CA ILE A 83 -8.48 -12.45 -36.46
C ILE A 83 -7.63 -13.66 -36.84
N LEU A 84 -6.37 -13.71 -36.41
CA LEU A 84 -5.48 -14.84 -36.66
C LEU A 84 -5.85 -16.10 -35.88
N ARG A 85 -6.35 -15.97 -34.64
CA ARG A 85 -6.93 -17.10 -33.91
C ARG A 85 -8.12 -17.69 -34.66
N VAL A 86 -9.05 -16.85 -35.10
CA VAL A 86 -10.22 -17.29 -35.89
C VAL A 86 -9.80 -17.94 -37.21
N ALA A 87 -8.78 -17.39 -37.90
CA ALA A 87 -8.23 -18.02 -39.11
C ALA A 87 -7.71 -19.44 -38.83
N ASN A 88 -6.94 -19.64 -37.76
CA ASN A 88 -6.40 -20.94 -37.37
C ASN A 88 -7.52 -21.90 -36.91
N GLU A 89 -8.59 -21.41 -36.27
CA GLU A 89 -9.76 -22.22 -35.87
C GLU A 89 -10.60 -22.72 -37.05
N VAL A 90 -10.72 -21.92 -38.12
CA VAL A 90 -11.54 -22.27 -39.30
C VAL A 90 -10.75 -22.98 -40.41
N GLU A 91 -9.41 -23.00 -40.33
CA GLU A 91 -8.52 -23.60 -41.34
C GLU A 91 -8.86 -25.05 -41.66
N ALA A 92 -9.13 -25.88 -40.66
CA ALA A 92 -9.53 -27.27 -40.86
C ALA A 92 -10.95 -27.45 -41.45
N GLY A 93 -11.79 -26.41 -41.40
CA GLY A 93 -13.17 -26.44 -41.88
C GLY A 93 -13.37 -25.82 -43.26
N ASN A 94 -12.74 -24.67 -43.52
CA ASN A 94 -12.69 -24.03 -44.83
C ASN A 94 -11.35 -23.26 -44.98
N PRO A 95 -10.35 -23.86 -45.68
CA PRO A 95 -9.05 -23.24 -45.89
C PRO A 95 -9.10 -21.89 -46.62
N ARG A 96 -10.06 -21.68 -47.53
CA ARG A 96 -10.20 -20.39 -48.24
C ARG A 96 -10.68 -19.29 -47.31
N VAL A 97 -11.59 -19.57 -46.38
CA VAL A 97 -12.01 -18.61 -45.35
C VAL A 97 -10.86 -18.28 -44.39
N ALA A 98 -10.07 -19.28 -43.97
CA ALA A 98 -8.87 -19.02 -43.15
C ALA A 98 -7.86 -18.10 -43.87
N TYR A 99 -7.62 -18.34 -45.16
CA TYR A 99 -6.81 -17.45 -46.01
C TYR A 99 -7.36 -16.02 -46.05
N LEU A 100 -8.67 -15.84 -46.26
CA LEU A 100 -9.30 -14.51 -46.28
C LEU A 100 -9.18 -13.77 -44.93
N CYS A 101 -9.33 -14.49 -43.81
CA CYS A 101 -9.09 -13.94 -42.47
C CYS A 101 -7.62 -13.49 -42.29
N ARG A 102 -6.65 -14.27 -42.76
CA ARG A 102 -5.21 -13.90 -42.72
C ARG A 102 -4.90 -12.71 -43.62
N PHE A 103 -5.51 -12.64 -44.80
CA PHE A 103 -5.38 -11.52 -45.73
C PHE A 103 -5.92 -10.22 -45.12
N TYR A 104 -7.11 -10.29 -44.52
CA TYR A 104 -7.69 -9.15 -43.80
C TYR A 104 -6.84 -8.73 -42.59
N ALA A 105 -6.29 -9.68 -41.83
CA ALA A 105 -5.34 -9.39 -40.75
C ALA A 105 -4.07 -8.68 -41.25
N PHE A 106 -3.56 -9.05 -42.44
CA PHE A 106 -2.43 -8.37 -43.09
C PHE A 106 -2.78 -6.94 -43.50
N GLU A 107 -3.94 -6.71 -44.13
CA GLU A 107 -4.41 -5.35 -44.45
C GLU A 107 -4.57 -4.49 -43.19
N LYS A 108 -5.22 -5.02 -42.14
CA LYS A 108 -5.43 -4.31 -40.88
C LYS A 108 -4.10 -3.98 -40.20
N ALA A 109 -3.13 -4.90 -40.23
CA ALA A 109 -1.77 -4.63 -39.77
C ALA A 109 -1.05 -3.56 -40.61
N HIS A 110 -1.31 -3.48 -41.92
CA HIS A 110 -0.79 -2.39 -42.75
C HIS A 110 -1.40 -1.04 -42.37
N ARG A 111 -2.72 -0.97 -42.13
CA ARG A 111 -3.41 0.26 -41.67
C ARG A 111 -2.96 0.73 -40.29
N LEU A 112 -2.69 -0.19 -39.35
CA LEU A 112 -2.27 0.13 -37.97
C LEU A 112 -0.83 0.66 -37.85
N ASP A 113 0.10 0.23 -38.71
CA ASP A 113 1.48 0.75 -38.76
C ASP A 113 2.00 0.76 -40.20
N PRO A 114 1.61 1.74 -41.04
CA PRO A 114 2.00 1.78 -42.45
C PRO A 114 3.53 1.76 -42.63
N THR A 115 4.24 2.45 -41.73
CA THR A 115 5.71 2.55 -41.70
C THR A 115 6.43 1.27 -41.26
N SER A 116 5.72 0.33 -40.64
CA SER A 116 6.29 -0.86 -39.98
C SER A 116 7.38 -0.54 -38.96
N SER A 117 7.22 0.57 -38.24
CA SER A 117 8.19 1.11 -37.27
C SER A 117 8.19 0.35 -35.93
N GLY A 118 7.11 -0.35 -35.60
CA GLY A 118 7.00 -1.10 -34.36
C GLY A 118 8.01 -2.25 -34.26
N ARG A 119 8.50 -2.51 -33.04
CA ARG A 119 9.49 -3.58 -32.79
C ARG A 119 8.95 -4.93 -33.26
N GLY A 120 9.61 -5.54 -34.26
CA GLY A 120 9.23 -6.83 -34.85
C GLY A 120 8.12 -6.77 -35.91
N VAL A 121 7.47 -5.61 -36.12
CA VAL A 121 6.34 -5.47 -37.06
C VAL A 121 6.73 -5.83 -38.49
N ARG A 122 7.88 -5.35 -38.98
CA ARG A 122 8.35 -5.65 -40.34
C ARG A 122 8.59 -7.15 -40.54
N GLN A 123 9.24 -7.83 -39.58
CA GLN A 123 9.49 -9.27 -39.63
C GLN A 123 8.18 -10.06 -39.65
N PHE A 124 7.24 -9.70 -38.78
CA PHE A 124 5.92 -10.30 -38.71
C PHE A 124 5.13 -10.13 -40.02
N LYS A 125 5.08 -8.93 -40.59
CA LYS A 125 4.40 -8.65 -41.86
C LYS A 125 5.00 -9.43 -43.03
N THR A 126 6.33 -9.50 -43.14
CA THR A 126 7.00 -10.29 -44.18
C THR A 126 6.69 -11.78 -44.05
N ALA A 127 6.73 -12.34 -42.83
CA ALA A 127 6.37 -13.74 -42.61
C ALA A 127 4.89 -14.04 -42.94
N LEU A 128 3.97 -13.16 -42.55
CA LEU A 128 2.55 -13.30 -42.88
C LEU A 128 2.28 -13.20 -44.39
N LEU A 129 2.98 -12.30 -45.10
CA LEU A 129 2.90 -12.18 -46.55
C LEU A 129 3.40 -13.44 -47.27
N GLN A 130 4.58 -13.96 -46.87
CA GLN A 130 5.13 -15.21 -47.43
C GLN A 130 4.20 -16.41 -47.22
N ARG A 131 3.48 -16.44 -46.07
CA ARG A 131 2.46 -17.47 -45.81
C ARG A 131 1.25 -17.30 -46.73
N LEU A 132 0.76 -16.07 -46.93
CA LEU A 132 -0.33 -15.78 -47.86
C LEU A 132 0.03 -16.15 -49.31
N GLU A 133 1.23 -15.81 -49.76
CA GLU A 133 1.72 -16.19 -51.10
C GLU A 133 1.73 -17.71 -51.30
N ARG A 134 2.15 -18.48 -50.27
CA ARG A 134 2.14 -19.96 -50.30
C ARG A 134 0.72 -20.55 -50.27
N GLU A 135 -0.20 -19.93 -49.52
CA GLU A 135 -1.56 -20.46 -49.30
C GLU A 135 -2.57 -20.03 -50.37
N ASN A 136 -2.31 -18.97 -51.15
CA ASN A 136 -3.31 -18.43 -52.08
C ASN A 136 -3.74 -19.44 -53.15
N ASP A 137 -2.81 -19.96 -53.95
CA ASP A 137 -3.12 -20.87 -55.05
C ASP A 137 -3.79 -22.19 -54.62
N PRO A 138 -3.31 -22.92 -53.57
CA PRO A 138 -3.98 -24.14 -53.14
C PRO A 138 -5.37 -23.86 -52.54
N THR A 139 -5.55 -22.78 -51.78
CA THR A 139 -6.88 -22.44 -51.23
C THR A 139 -7.84 -21.94 -52.30
N LEU A 140 -7.36 -21.24 -53.34
CA LEU A 140 -8.16 -20.78 -54.47
C LEU A 140 -8.64 -21.96 -55.33
N LYS A 141 -7.79 -22.97 -55.57
CA LYS A 141 -8.18 -24.21 -56.25
C LYS A 141 -9.23 -25.02 -55.48
N GLY A 142 -9.22 -24.93 -54.15
CA GLY A 142 -10.22 -25.55 -53.27
C GLY A 142 -11.50 -24.75 -53.07
N ARG A 143 -11.66 -23.58 -53.72
CA ARG A 143 -12.84 -22.71 -53.56
C ARG A 143 -14.07 -23.31 -54.24
N VAL A 144 -15.21 -23.33 -53.53
CA VAL A 144 -16.45 -23.93 -54.00
C VAL A 144 -17.28 -22.94 -54.83
N HIS A 145 -17.22 -21.63 -54.49
CA HIS A 145 -18.02 -20.59 -55.14
C HIS A 145 -17.25 -19.74 -56.16
N GLN A 146 -18.02 -19.02 -56.99
CA GLN A 146 -17.49 -18.13 -58.04
C GLN A 146 -16.70 -16.92 -57.50
N SER A 147 -17.00 -16.46 -56.28
CA SER A 147 -16.32 -15.35 -55.61
C SER A 147 -16.07 -15.63 -54.13
N ASP A 148 -15.05 -14.98 -53.57
CA ASP A 148 -14.68 -15.14 -52.17
C ASP A 148 -15.73 -14.51 -51.24
N ALA A 149 -16.40 -13.43 -51.68
CA ALA A 149 -17.55 -12.85 -50.98
C ALA A 149 -18.70 -13.87 -50.80
N ARG A 150 -19.05 -14.65 -51.84
CA ARG A 150 -20.09 -15.69 -51.75
C ARG A 150 -19.66 -16.88 -50.89
N GLU A 151 -18.40 -17.29 -50.99
CA GLU A 151 -17.80 -18.31 -50.11
C GLU A 151 -17.92 -17.87 -48.62
N MET A 152 -17.57 -16.62 -48.32
CA MET A 152 -17.61 -16.07 -46.96
C MET A 152 -19.04 -15.90 -46.42
N GLN A 153 -19.97 -15.39 -47.24
CA GLN A 153 -21.39 -15.30 -46.88
C GLN A 153 -22.03 -16.66 -46.58
N ARG A 154 -21.71 -17.68 -47.38
CA ARG A 154 -22.16 -19.05 -47.14
C ARG A 154 -21.56 -19.60 -45.85
N PHE A 155 -20.24 -19.50 -45.67
CA PHE A 155 -19.57 -19.99 -44.47
C PHE A 155 -20.11 -19.32 -43.20
N TYR A 156 -20.39 -18.02 -43.24
CA TYR A 156 -21.01 -17.30 -42.12
C TYR A 156 -22.40 -17.86 -41.74
N ARG A 157 -23.24 -18.15 -42.74
CA ARG A 157 -24.56 -18.78 -42.53
C ARG A 157 -24.46 -20.19 -41.98
N GLU A 158 -23.54 -21.00 -42.50
CA GLU A 158 -23.28 -22.36 -42.02
C GLU A 158 -22.72 -22.33 -40.58
N TYR A 159 -21.80 -21.42 -40.29
CA TYR A 159 -21.27 -21.20 -38.94
C TYR A 159 -22.38 -20.79 -37.95
N TYR A 160 -23.23 -19.83 -38.33
CA TYR A 160 -24.36 -19.42 -37.49
C TYR A 160 -25.29 -20.59 -37.17
N LYS A 161 -25.70 -21.37 -38.18
CA LYS A 161 -26.59 -22.53 -37.98
C LYS A 161 -25.93 -23.61 -37.11
N LYS A 162 -24.67 -23.96 -37.43
CA LYS A 162 -23.95 -25.09 -36.81
C LYS A 162 -23.47 -24.81 -35.39
N TYR A 163 -23.09 -23.57 -35.07
CA TYR A 163 -22.52 -23.22 -33.77
C TYR A 163 -23.44 -22.34 -32.94
N ILE A 164 -24.04 -21.27 -33.49
CA ILE A 164 -24.86 -20.36 -32.66
C ILE A 164 -26.28 -20.91 -32.48
N GLN A 165 -26.99 -21.23 -33.57
CA GLN A 165 -28.37 -21.72 -33.50
C GLN A 165 -28.45 -23.11 -32.85
N ALA A 166 -27.50 -24.01 -33.13
CA ALA A 166 -27.44 -25.32 -32.49
C ALA A 166 -27.19 -25.22 -30.97
N LEU A 167 -26.27 -24.36 -30.51
CA LEU A 167 -26.04 -24.13 -29.08
C LEU A 167 -27.23 -23.43 -28.39
N GLN A 168 -27.92 -22.50 -29.08
CA GLN A 168 -29.14 -21.88 -28.55
C GLN A 168 -30.30 -22.88 -28.38
N ASN A 169 -30.38 -23.89 -29.25
CA ASN A 169 -31.46 -24.88 -29.27
C ASN A 169 -31.16 -26.17 -28.47
N ALA A 170 -29.93 -26.35 -27.98
CA ALA A 170 -29.55 -27.53 -27.21
C ALA A 170 -30.22 -27.52 -25.83
N ALA A 171 -31.02 -28.55 -25.55
CA ALA A 171 -31.73 -28.70 -24.28
C ALA A 171 -30.76 -28.79 -23.08
N ASP A 172 -29.60 -29.44 -23.28
CA ASP A 172 -28.47 -29.36 -22.36
C ASP A 172 -27.73 -28.04 -22.55
N LYS A 173 -28.21 -27.03 -21.80
CA LYS A 173 -27.54 -25.80 -21.36
C LYS A 173 -26.15 -25.61 -21.98
N ALA A 174 -26.10 -24.99 -23.16
CA ALA A 174 -24.84 -24.77 -23.86
C ALA A 174 -23.79 -24.15 -22.93
N ASP A 175 -22.60 -24.76 -22.92
CA ASP A 175 -21.46 -24.27 -22.16
C ASP A 175 -21.25 -22.79 -22.51
N ARG A 176 -21.47 -21.92 -21.52
CA ARG A 176 -21.46 -20.46 -21.68
C ARG A 176 -20.16 -19.99 -22.33
N ALA A 177 -19.04 -20.66 -22.02
CA ALA A 177 -17.74 -20.38 -22.62
C ALA A 177 -17.71 -20.67 -24.13
N LEU A 178 -18.30 -21.79 -24.57
CA LEU A 178 -18.41 -22.15 -25.99
C LEU A 178 -19.34 -21.20 -26.75
N LEU A 179 -20.48 -20.81 -26.16
CA LEU A 179 -21.41 -19.87 -26.79
C LEU A 179 -20.81 -18.45 -26.89
N THR A 180 -20.15 -17.96 -25.83
CA THR A 180 -19.41 -16.68 -25.85
C THR A 180 -18.29 -16.72 -26.89
N LYS A 181 -17.54 -17.82 -26.99
CA LYS A 181 -16.53 -18.03 -28.03
C LYS A 181 -17.15 -17.99 -29.44
N ALA A 182 -18.28 -18.67 -29.65
CA ALA A 182 -18.97 -18.67 -30.94
C ALA A 182 -19.43 -17.28 -31.38
N TYR A 183 -19.92 -16.44 -30.46
CA TYR A 183 -20.24 -15.03 -30.76
C TYR A 183 -19.00 -14.19 -31.06
N GLN A 184 -17.86 -14.41 -30.37
CA GLN A 184 -16.60 -13.73 -30.67
C GLN A 184 -16.09 -14.09 -32.06
N THR A 185 -16.04 -15.38 -32.39
CA THR A 185 -15.64 -15.88 -33.70
C THR A 185 -16.58 -15.38 -34.80
N ALA A 186 -17.90 -15.38 -34.58
CA ALA A 186 -18.86 -14.82 -35.53
C ALA A 186 -18.69 -13.30 -35.73
N ALA A 187 -18.37 -12.52 -34.70
CA ALA A 187 -18.13 -11.09 -34.87
C ALA A 187 -16.90 -10.82 -35.76
N VAL A 188 -15.82 -11.57 -35.57
CA VAL A 188 -14.61 -11.50 -36.41
C VAL A 188 -14.88 -11.97 -37.85
N LEU A 189 -15.61 -13.08 -38.03
CA LEU A 189 -15.99 -13.56 -39.36
C LEU A 189 -16.86 -12.54 -40.10
N PHE A 190 -17.73 -11.80 -39.40
CA PHE A 190 -18.53 -10.74 -40.01
C PHE A 190 -17.69 -9.50 -40.38
N GLU A 191 -16.70 -9.12 -39.56
CA GLU A 191 -15.75 -8.04 -39.89
C GLU A 191 -14.99 -8.36 -41.21
N VAL A 192 -14.49 -9.59 -41.34
CA VAL A 192 -13.82 -10.09 -42.55
C VAL A 192 -14.80 -10.15 -43.74
N LEU A 193 -16.01 -10.68 -43.55
CA LEU A 193 -17.06 -10.74 -44.58
C LEU A 193 -17.35 -9.35 -45.14
N LYS A 194 -17.58 -8.36 -44.29
CA LYS A 194 -17.86 -6.98 -44.71
C LYS A 194 -16.70 -6.40 -45.54
N ALA A 195 -15.45 -6.68 -45.16
CA ALA A 195 -14.29 -6.22 -45.91
C ALA A 195 -14.15 -6.88 -47.29
N VAL A 196 -14.33 -8.21 -47.37
CA VAL A 196 -14.27 -8.96 -48.64
C VAL A 196 -15.41 -8.57 -49.58
N ASN A 197 -16.62 -8.36 -49.05
CA ASN A 197 -17.76 -7.88 -49.83
C ASN A 197 -17.53 -6.49 -50.43
N VAL A 198 -16.95 -5.56 -49.66
CA VAL A 198 -16.57 -4.23 -50.16
C VAL A 198 -15.47 -4.33 -51.22
N SER A 199 -14.45 -5.16 -51.03
CA SER A 199 -13.35 -5.29 -52.01
C SER A 199 -13.77 -5.94 -53.33
N GLN A 200 -14.81 -6.78 -53.33
CA GLN A 200 -15.34 -7.45 -54.52
C GLN A 200 -16.61 -6.79 -55.08
N SER A 201 -17.03 -5.63 -54.56
CA SER A 201 -18.26 -4.92 -54.97
C SER A 201 -19.54 -5.80 -54.93
N VAL A 202 -19.63 -6.67 -53.92
CA VAL A 202 -20.80 -7.55 -53.69
C VAL A 202 -21.57 -7.06 -52.46
N GLU A 203 -22.86 -6.79 -52.59
CA GLU A 203 -23.69 -6.41 -51.44
C GLU A 203 -23.79 -7.54 -50.39
N VAL A 204 -23.97 -7.17 -49.12
CA VAL A 204 -24.19 -8.12 -48.03
C VAL A 204 -25.68 -8.38 -47.89
N ASP A 205 -26.09 -9.64 -48.06
CA ASP A 205 -27.50 -10.04 -47.90
C ASP A 205 -28.10 -9.52 -46.59
N GLN A 206 -29.24 -8.81 -46.66
CA GLN A 206 -29.88 -8.18 -45.50
C GLN A 206 -30.10 -9.15 -44.33
N ALA A 207 -30.50 -10.40 -44.61
CA ALA A 207 -30.67 -11.44 -43.59
C ALA A 207 -29.38 -11.74 -42.80
N ILE A 208 -28.19 -11.55 -43.38
CA ILE A 208 -26.90 -11.68 -42.70
C ILE A 208 -26.66 -10.48 -41.78
N LEU A 209 -27.00 -9.26 -42.22
CA LEU A 209 -26.94 -8.04 -41.40
C LEU A 209 -27.86 -8.16 -40.18
N ASP A 210 -29.11 -8.56 -40.38
CA ASP A 210 -30.10 -8.73 -39.29
C ASP A 210 -29.68 -9.82 -38.30
N THR A 211 -29.06 -10.90 -38.80
CA THR A 211 -28.50 -11.97 -37.96
C THR A 211 -27.31 -11.47 -37.14
N HIS A 212 -26.42 -10.68 -37.76
CA HIS A 212 -25.28 -10.10 -37.06
C HIS A 212 -25.69 -9.07 -36.00
N ASN A 213 -26.70 -8.24 -36.26
CA ASN A 213 -27.22 -7.28 -35.28
C ASN A 213 -27.73 -8.00 -34.03
N LYS A 214 -28.50 -9.09 -34.19
CA LYS A 214 -28.94 -9.96 -33.08
C LYS A 214 -27.77 -10.62 -32.35
N ILE A 215 -26.69 -10.98 -33.05
CA ILE A 215 -25.45 -11.50 -32.44
C ILE A 215 -24.76 -10.42 -31.60
N GLU A 216 -24.63 -9.19 -32.09
CA GLU A 216 -24.01 -8.09 -31.34
C GLU A 216 -24.84 -7.69 -30.10
N GLU A 217 -26.17 -7.72 -30.19
CA GLU A 217 -27.07 -7.56 -29.05
C GLU A 217 -26.84 -8.67 -28.00
N LYS A 218 -26.87 -9.94 -28.40
CA LYS A 218 -26.62 -11.07 -27.49
C LYS A 218 -25.19 -11.09 -26.94
N LYS A 219 -24.18 -10.73 -27.75
CA LYS A 219 -22.77 -10.66 -27.33
C LYS A 219 -22.54 -9.62 -26.23
N LYS A 220 -23.29 -8.51 -26.21
CA LYS A 220 -23.28 -7.53 -25.11
C LYS A 220 -23.88 -8.10 -23.81
N LEU A 221 -24.77 -9.09 -23.90
CA LEU A 221 -25.35 -9.79 -22.75
C LEU A 221 -24.38 -10.84 -22.16
N TYR A 222 -23.65 -11.57 -23.01
CA TYR A 222 -22.68 -12.59 -22.60
C TYR A 222 -21.27 -12.04 -22.38
N VAL A 223 -21.11 -11.20 -21.35
CA VAL A 223 -19.80 -10.65 -20.95
C VAL A 223 -18.82 -11.78 -20.56
N PRO A 224 -17.60 -11.87 -21.14
CA PRO A 224 -16.72 -13.04 -20.97
C PRO A 224 -16.07 -13.21 -19.59
N TYR A 225 -16.04 -12.15 -18.78
CA TYR A 225 -15.20 -12.08 -17.58
C TYR A 225 -15.94 -12.32 -16.26
N ASN A 226 -17.27 -12.45 -16.31
CA ASN A 226 -18.13 -12.64 -15.15
C ASN A 226 -18.44 -14.13 -14.95
N ILE A 227 -18.21 -14.64 -13.74
CA ILE A 227 -18.54 -16.01 -13.33
C ILE A 227 -20.04 -16.15 -13.10
N LEU A 228 -20.71 -15.09 -12.60
CA LEU A 228 -22.15 -15.11 -12.34
C LEU A 228 -22.94 -14.70 -13.59
N PRO A 229 -23.77 -15.60 -14.13
CA PRO A 229 -24.52 -15.35 -15.34
C PRO A 229 -25.85 -14.65 -15.00
N LEU A 230 -25.77 -13.34 -14.78
CA LEU A 230 -26.90 -12.53 -14.28
C LEU A 230 -27.94 -12.16 -15.37
N ASP A 231 -27.76 -12.66 -16.58
CA ASP A 231 -28.69 -12.49 -17.71
C ASP A 231 -29.94 -13.37 -17.59
N PRO A 232 -31.12 -12.93 -18.08
CA PRO A 232 -32.38 -13.66 -17.92
C PRO A 232 -32.39 -15.07 -18.54
N GLU A 233 -31.57 -15.30 -19.59
CA GLU A 233 -31.46 -16.60 -20.28
C GLU A 233 -30.62 -17.61 -19.48
N SER A 234 -29.89 -17.20 -18.43
CA SER A 234 -28.99 -18.07 -17.65
C SER A 234 -29.46 -18.37 -16.22
N THR A 235 -30.69 -18.02 -15.87
CA THR A 235 -31.28 -18.26 -14.53
C THR A 235 -31.18 -19.74 -14.10
N ASP A 236 -31.26 -20.67 -15.06
CA ASP A 236 -31.23 -22.12 -14.81
C ASP A 236 -29.81 -22.72 -14.66
N GLN A 237 -28.74 -21.91 -14.74
CA GLN A 237 -27.39 -22.41 -14.54
C GLN A 237 -27.14 -22.84 -13.08
N ALA A 238 -26.39 -23.93 -12.88
CA ALA A 238 -26.22 -24.55 -11.56
C ALA A 238 -25.69 -23.58 -10.49
N ILE A 239 -24.81 -22.64 -10.85
CA ILE A 239 -24.31 -21.62 -9.91
C ILE A 239 -25.40 -20.65 -9.43
N MET A 240 -26.40 -20.36 -10.27
CA MET A 240 -27.56 -19.51 -9.95
C MET A 240 -28.64 -20.26 -9.16
N GLN A 241 -28.53 -21.58 -9.01
CA GLN A 241 -29.43 -22.39 -8.17
C GLN A 241 -29.01 -22.43 -6.69
N ASN A 242 -27.83 -21.89 -6.35
CA ASN A 242 -27.40 -21.78 -4.95
C ASN A 242 -28.27 -20.75 -4.19
N PRO A 243 -28.91 -21.13 -3.06
CA PRO A 243 -29.88 -20.27 -2.39
C PRO A 243 -29.27 -18.97 -1.85
N GLU A 244 -27.99 -18.97 -1.45
CA GLU A 244 -27.30 -17.77 -0.96
C GLU A 244 -27.01 -16.76 -2.09
N ILE A 245 -26.76 -17.24 -3.31
CA ILE A 245 -26.58 -16.40 -4.50
C ILE A 245 -27.93 -15.80 -4.90
N GLN A 246 -29.00 -16.61 -4.93
CA GLN A 246 -30.37 -16.13 -5.18
C GLN A 246 -30.79 -15.08 -4.15
N ALA A 247 -30.56 -15.33 -2.86
CA ALA A 247 -30.86 -14.42 -1.77
C ALA A 247 -30.12 -13.07 -1.90
N ALA A 248 -28.84 -13.08 -2.29
CA ALA A 248 -28.06 -11.87 -2.51
C ALA A 248 -28.51 -11.10 -3.76
N VAL A 249 -28.79 -11.78 -4.88
CA VAL A 249 -29.33 -11.17 -6.11
C VAL A 249 -30.70 -10.55 -5.86
N TYR A 250 -31.61 -11.26 -5.17
CA TYR A 250 -32.93 -10.74 -4.81
C TYR A 250 -32.83 -9.50 -3.92
N ALA A 251 -31.91 -9.48 -2.96
CA ALA A 251 -31.68 -8.31 -2.10
C ALA A 251 -31.16 -7.09 -2.89
N LEU A 252 -30.31 -7.30 -3.91
CA LEU A 252 -29.84 -6.22 -4.81
C LEU A 252 -30.92 -5.73 -5.79
N ARG A 253 -31.95 -6.53 -6.10
CA ARG A 253 -33.09 -6.12 -6.95
C ARG A 253 -34.13 -5.27 -6.21
N ASN A 254 -33.96 -5.02 -4.90
CA ASN A 254 -34.88 -4.18 -4.13
C ASN A 254 -34.70 -2.68 -4.43
N ILE A 255 -35.16 -2.22 -5.59
CA ILE A 255 -35.09 -0.81 -6.03
C ILE A 255 -36.30 0.04 -5.58
N ARG A 256 -37.07 -0.40 -4.58
CA ARG A 256 -38.28 0.30 -4.11
C ARG A 256 -37.91 1.66 -3.50
N GLY A 257 -38.68 2.69 -3.82
CA GLY A 257 -38.52 4.05 -3.25
C GLY A 257 -37.33 4.87 -3.79
N LEU A 258 -36.56 4.37 -4.77
CA LEU A 258 -35.40 5.09 -5.30
C LEU A 258 -35.81 6.14 -6.36
N PRO A 259 -35.31 7.39 -6.27
CA PRO A 259 -35.55 8.42 -7.29
C PRO A 259 -34.66 8.18 -8.51
N TRP A 260 -35.24 8.02 -9.70
CA TRP A 260 -34.50 7.81 -10.94
C TRP A 260 -34.33 9.11 -11.75
N PRO A 261 -33.27 9.26 -12.57
CA PRO A 261 -33.16 10.37 -13.51
C PRO A 261 -34.29 10.37 -14.54
N LYS A 262 -34.84 11.56 -14.85
CA LYS A 262 -36.00 11.75 -15.74
C LYS A 262 -35.84 11.08 -17.11
N ASP A 263 -34.63 11.12 -17.67
CA ASP A 263 -34.33 10.56 -18.99
C ASP A 263 -34.51 9.02 -18.98
N LYS A 264 -34.03 8.36 -17.92
CA LYS A 264 -34.21 6.91 -17.70
C LYS A 264 -35.61 6.52 -17.26
N GLU A 265 -36.43 7.47 -16.80
CA GLU A 265 -37.87 7.27 -16.59
C GLU A 265 -38.66 7.36 -17.91
N GLN A 266 -38.18 8.10 -18.90
CA GLN A 266 -38.77 8.13 -20.25
C GLN A 266 -38.44 6.84 -21.02
N GLU A 267 -37.19 6.36 -20.97
CA GLU A 267 -36.81 5.03 -21.48
C GLU A 267 -37.74 3.94 -20.90
N LYS A 268 -37.93 3.95 -19.57
CA LYS A 268 -38.79 3.01 -18.83
C LYS A 268 -40.29 3.11 -19.17
N LYS A 269 -40.72 4.17 -19.85
CA LYS A 269 -42.08 4.31 -20.42
C LYS A 269 -42.14 3.81 -21.86
N GLN A 270 -41.06 3.91 -22.64
CA GLN A 270 -40.96 3.41 -24.01
C GLN A 270 -40.68 1.90 -24.09
N GLU A 271 -39.95 1.33 -23.12
CA GLU A 271 -39.73 -0.13 -22.95
C GLU A 271 -41.03 -0.92 -22.67
N LYS A 272 -42.19 -0.28 -22.54
CA LYS A 272 -43.50 -0.95 -22.36
C LYS A 272 -44.07 -1.52 -23.68
N LYS A 273 -43.29 -2.26 -24.46
CA LYS A 273 -43.85 -3.24 -25.40
C LYS A 273 -44.16 -4.55 -24.66
N PRO A 274 -45.19 -5.32 -25.03
CA PRO A 274 -45.66 -6.44 -24.20
C PRO A 274 -44.68 -7.63 -24.10
N ASP A 275 -43.82 -7.82 -25.10
CA ASP A 275 -43.14 -9.11 -25.34
C ASP A 275 -41.65 -9.15 -24.96
N GLU A 276 -41.04 -8.03 -24.55
CA GLU A 276 -39.65 -8.01 -24.10
C GLU A 276 -39.57 -8.23 -22.57
N LYS A 277 -38.88 -9.32 -22.17
CA LYS A 277 -38.62 -9.65 -20.75
C LYS A 277 -37.97 -8.45 -20.06
N LYS A 278 -38.60 -7.97 -18.97
CA LYS A 278 -38.06 -6.88 -18.12
C LYS A 278 -36.55 -7.02 -17.91
N THR A 279 -35.80 -5.99 -18.30
CA THR A 279 -34.44 -5.78 -17.84
C THR A 279 -34.46 -5.62 -16.31
N ASP A 280 -33.93 -6.63 -15.60
CA ASP A 280 -33.89 -6.70 -14.14
C ASP A 280 -32.87 -5.69 -13.55
N ARG A 281 -33.23 -4.39 -13.58
CA ARG A 281 -32.42 -3.30 -13.03
C ARG A 281 -32.26 -3.46 -11.50
N ASP A 282 -31.06 -3.20 -10.99
CA ASP A 282 -30.70 -3.39 -9.58
C ASP A 282 -30.21 -2.11 -8.86
N LEU A 283 -29.84 -2.24 -7.58
CA LEU A 283 -29.29 -1.15 -6.77
C LEU A 283 -28.00 -0.55 -7.33
N LEU A 284 -27.20 -1.31 -8.08
CA LEU A 284 -25.94 -0.86 -8.66
C LEU A 284 -26.15 -0.16 -10.00
N ASP A 285 -27.16 -0.54 -10.80
CA ASP A 285 -27.60 0.25 -11.97
C ASP A 285 -28.09 1.65 -11.54
N TRP A 286 -28.75 1.74 -10.39
CA TRP A 286 -29.16 3.02 -9.81
C TRP A 286 -27.94 3.85 -9.35
N LEU A 287 -27.00 3.24 -8.63
CA LEU A 287 -25.75 3.92 -8.25
C LEU A 287 -24.95 4.38 -9.48
N GLN A 288 -24.94 3.59 -10.56
CA GLN A 288 -24.33 3.97 -11.83
C GLN A 288 -25.00 5.21 -12.41
N ALA A 289 -26.33 5.18 -12.57
CA ALA A 289 -27.10 6.26 -13.18
C ALA A 289 -27.06 7.57 -12.36
N MET A 290 -26.83 7.49 -11.05
CA MET A 290 -26.71 8.66 -10.19
C MET A 290 -25.28 9.22 -10.15
N PHE A 291 -24.24 8.37 -10.07
CA PHE A 291 -22.86 8.80 -9.81
C PHE A 291 -21.92 8.74 -11.02
N GLY A 292 -22.36 8.25 -12.18
CA GLY A 292 -21.55 8.26 -13.40
C GLY A 292 -20.37 7.27 -13.39
N PHE A 293 -20.61 6.05 -12.88
CA PHE A 293 -19.62 4.96 -12.88
C PHE A 293 -19.56 4.21 -14.23
N GLN A 294 -18.42 3.59 -14.53
CA GLN A 294 -18.21 2.81 -15.75
C GLN A 294 -19.03 1.52 -15.77
N LYS A 295 -19.59 1.16 -16.93
CA LYS A 295 -20.47 -0.02 -17.12
C LYS A 295 -19.78 -1.32 -16.68
N ASP A 296 -18.53 -1.53 -17.08
CA ASP A 296 -17.78 -2.73 -16.71
C ASP A 296 -17.38 -2.75 -15.23
N ASN A 297 -17.08 -1.61 -14.62
CA ASN A 297 -16.82 -1.54 -13.17
C ASN A 297 -18.07 -1.95 -12.38
N VAL A 298 -19.24 -1.48 -12.79
CA VAL A 298 -20.53 -1.82 -12.17
C VAL A 298 -20.82 -3.31 -12.28
N ALA A 299 -20.65 -3.91 -13.48
CA ALA A 299 -20.81 -5.35 -13.68
C ALA A 299 -19.85 -6.20 -12.81
N ASN A 300 -18.58 -5.79 -12.73
CA ASN A 300 -17.57 -6.49 -11.91
C ASN A 300 -17.84 -6.37 -10.40
N GLN A 301 -18.19 -5.18 -9.90
CA GLN A 301 -18.47 -4.98 -8.47
C GLN A 301 -19.81 -5.58 -8.04
N ARG A 302 -20.79 -5.71 -8.95
CA ARG A 302 -22.03 -6.46 -8.73
C ARG A 302 -21.74 -7.91 -8.41
N GLU A 303 -21.01 -8.61 -9.27
CA GLU A 303 -20.61 -10.00 -9.04
C GLU A 303 -19.80 -10.14 -7.75
N HIS A 304 -18.79 -9.29 -7.56
CA HIS A 304 -17.95 -9.32 -6.36
C HIS A 304 -18.77 -9.13 -5.07
N LEU A 305 -19.76 -8.23 -5.04
CA LEU A 305 -20.63 -8.03 -3.89
C LEU A 305 -21.56 -9.23 -3.64
N ILE A 306 -22.15 -9.81 -4.69
CA ILE A 306 -22.99 -11.02 -4.58
C ILE A 306 -22.18 -12.18 -3.99
N LEU A 307 -21.01 -12.46 -4.56
CA LEU A 307 -20.12 -13.52 -4.10
C LEU A 307 -19.62 -13.26 -2.68
N LEU A 308 -19.30 -12.02 -2.31
CA LEU A 308 -18.88 -11.67 -0.95
C LEU A 308 -19.98 -11.89 0.08
N LEU A 309 -21.23 -11.54 -0.24
CA LEU A 309 -22.38 -11.75 0.62
C LEU A 309 -22.70 -13.25 0.77
N ALA A 310 -22.81 -13.98 -0.35
CA ALA A 310 -23.07 -15.41 -0.35
C ALA A 310 -22.00 -16.20 0.44
N ASN A 311 -20.71 -15.89 0.24
CA ASN A 311 -19.60 -16.51 0.98
C ASN A 311 -19.62 -16.24 2.48
N VAL A 312 -20.20 -15.13 2.95
CA VAL A 312 -20.36 -14.87 4.40
C VAL A 312 -21.64 -15.51 4.93
N HIS A 313 -22.70 -15.56 4.13
CA HIS A 313 -23.98 -16.19 4.47
C HIS A 313 -23.79 -17.68 4.80
N ILE A 314 -23.21 -18.44 3.86
CA ILE A 314 -22.95 -19.88 4.03
C ILE A 314 -22.03 -20.19 5.23
N ARG A 315 -21.09 -19.31 5.55
CA ARG A 315 -20.14 -19.48 6.67
C ARG A 315 -20.76 -19.19 8.04
N GLN A 316 -21.82 -18.40 8.11
CA GLN A 316 -22.50 -18.09 9.38
C GLN A 316 -23.77 -18.92 9.61
N ILE A 317 -24.33 -19.51 8.55
CA ILE A 317 -25.60 -20.26 8.59
C ILE A 317 -25.38 -21.63 7.91
N PRO A 318 -24.93 -22.66 8.65
CA PRO A 318 -24.63 -23.98 8.06
C PRO A 318 -25.85 -24.79 7.58
N LYS A 319 -27.07 -24.24 7.67
CA LYS A 319 -28.33 -24.86 7.22
C LYS A 319 -29.16 -23.85 6.42
N PRO A 320 -28.82 -23.61 5.14
CA PRO A 320 -29.47 -22.59 4.30
C PRO A 320 -30.80 -23.02 3.66
N GLU A 321 -31.17 -24.30 3.74
CA GLU A 321 -32.26 -24.98 2.99
C GLU A 321 -33.68 -24.36 3.15
N GLN A 322 -33.88 -23.37 4.02
CA GLN A 322 -35.17 -22.74 4.29
C GLN A 322 -35.20 -21.20 4.12
N GLN A 323 -34.11 -20.57 3.65
CA GLN A 323 -34.02 -19.10 3.61
C GLN A 323 -33.73 -18.55 2.20
N SER A 324 -34.80 -18.18 1.50
CA SER A 324 -34.77 -17.43 0.22
C SER A 324 -34.42 -15.94 0.36
N LYS A 325 -34.02 -15.50 1.55
CA LYS A 325 -33.72 -14.09 1.89
C LYS A 325 -32.38 -13.97 2.59
N LEU A 326 -31.62 -12.93 2.22
CA LEU A 326 -30.32 -12.61 2.80
C LEU A 326 -30.46 -12.22 4.28
N ASP A 327 -29.76 -12.93 5.18
CA ASP A 327 -29.69 -12.61 6.61
C ASP A 327 -28.91 -11.31 6.87
N ASP A 328 -29.50 -10.43 7.67
CA ASP A 328 -28.90 -9.19 8.15
C ASP A 328 -27.59 -9.41 8.93
N ARG A 329 -27.37 -10.58 9.55
CA ARG A 329 -26.12 -10.94 10.23
C ARG A 329 -24.93 -11.02 9.27
N ALA A 330 -25.13 -11.62 8.10
CA ALA A 330 -24.10 -11.71 7.07
C ALA A 330 -23.79 -10.32 6.50
N LEU A 331 -24.85 -9.55 6.24
CA LEU A 331 -24.79 -8.16 5.79
C LEU A 331 -24.02 -7.26 6.78
N ASP A 332 -24.32 -7.34 8.08
CA ASP A 332 -23.64 -6.58 9.13
C ASP A 332 -22.18 -7.00 9.33
N TYR A 333 -21.85 -8.28 9.17
CA TYR A 333 -20.46 -8.74 9.19
C TYR A 333 -19.65 -8.12 8.04
N VAL A 334 -20.18 -8.15 6.80
CA VAL A 334 -19.52 -7.53 5.63
C VAL A 334 -19.40 -6.02 5.84
N MET A 335 -20.49 -5.33 6.22
CA MET A 335 -20.49 -3.88 6.48
C MET A 335 -19.47 -3.49 7.57
N LYS A 336 -19.39 -4.25 8.67
CA LYS A 336 -18.45 -4.02 9.76
C LYS A 336 -16.99 -4.21 9.33
N LYS A 337 -16.72 -5.19 8.45
CA LYS A 337 -15.38 -5.46 7.91
C LYS A 337 -14.96 -4.39 6.89
N LEU A 338 -15.82 -4.08 5.92
CA LEU A 338 -15.57 -3.12 4.85
C LEU A 338 -15.31 -1.71 5.39
N PHE A 339 -16.19 -1.22 6.27
CA PHE A 339 -16.08 0.15 6.82
C PHE A 339 -15.20 0.28 8.05
N LYS A 340 -14.42 -0.74 8.44
CA LYS A 340 -13.53 -0.68 9.61
C LYS A 340 -12.54 0.48 9.50
N SER A 341 -11.82 0.58 8.39
CA SER A 341 -10.83 1.63 8.14
C SER A 341 -11.46 3.01 8.07
N TYR A 342 -12.55 3.15 7.30
CA TYR A 342 -13.31 4.40 7.18
C TYR A 342 -13.84 4.93 8.52
N LYS A 343 -14.41 4.05 9.38
CA LYS A 343 -14.87 4.43 10.73
C LYS A 343 -13.72 4.85 11.64
N MET A 344 -12.54 4.20 11.54
CA MET A 344 -11.34 4.61 12.27
C MET A 344 -10.81 5.97 11.80
N TRP A 345 -10.78 6.22 10.48
CA TRP A 345 -10.39 7.52 9.90
C TRP A 345 -11.33 8.66 10.34
N CYS A 346 -12.65 8.47 10.24
CA CYS A 346 -13.63 9.45 10.74
C CYS A 346 -13.42 9.76 12.24
N LYS A 347 -13.27 8.72 13.06
CA LYS A 347 -13.03 8.85 14.51
C LYS A 347 -11.71 9.56 14.82
N TYR A 348 -10.67 9.37 13.99
CA TYR A 348 -9.38 10.03 14.14
C TYR A 348 -9.43 11.51 13.79
N LEU A 349 -10.14 11.90 12.72
CA LEU A 349 -10.37 13.30 12.33
C LEU A 349 -11.45 14.01 13.18
N GLY A 350 -12.10 13.31 14.11
CA GLY A 350 -13.17 13.88 14.95
C GLY A 350 -14.47 14.15 14.18
N ARG A 351 -14.70 13.46 13.05
CA ARG A 351 -15.92 13.57 12.24
C ARG A 351 -16.88 12.41 12.54
N LYS A 352 -18.19 12.68 12.46
CA LYS A 352 -19.21 11.63 12.40
C LYS A 352 -19.11 10.91 11.04
N SER A 353 -19.38 9.61 10.99
CA SER A 353 -19.41 8.86 9.73
C SER A 353 -20.67 9.14 8.94
N SER A 354 -20.57 9.31 7.61
CA SER A 354 -21.69 9.53 6.68
C SER A 354 -22.58 8.28 6.45
N LEU A 355 -22.46 7.26 7.29
CA LEU A 355 -23.22 6.00 7.22
C LEU A 355 -24.51 6.13 8.03
N TRP A 356 -25.49 6.84 7.49
CA TRP A 356 -26.79 7.05 8.11
C TRP A 356 -27.77 5.93 7.72
N LEU A 357 -28.28 5.20 8.70
CA LEU A 357 -29.28 4.14 8.51
C LEU A 357 -30.68 4.65 8.93
N PRO A 358 -31.75 4.24 8.24
CA PRO A 358 -33.12 4.62 8.58
C PRO A 358 -33.63 3.82 9.79
N THR A 359 -34.70 4.27 10.42
CA THR A 359 -35.39 3.54 11.51
C THR A 359 -36.17 2.34 10.99
N ILE A 360 -36.61 2.37 9.72
CA ILE A 360 -37.44 1.32 9.10
C ILE A 360 -36.56 0.13 8.70
N GLN A 361 -36.73 -1.01 9.38
CA GLN A 361 -35.88 -2.19 9.21
C GLN A 361 -35.85 -2.75 7.77
N GLN A 362 -36.93 -2.61 7.00
CA GLN A 362 -36.96 -3.02 5.59
C GLN A 362 -36.05 -2.16 4.69
N GLU A 363 -35.90 -0.87 4.99
CA GLU A 363 -34.98 0.03 4.27
C GLU A 363 -33.54 -0.07 4.76
N VAL A 364 -33.31 -0.52 6.00
CA VAL A 364 -31.96 -0.71 6.56
C VAL A 364 -31.14 -1.65 5.68
N GLN A 365 -31.73 -2.77 5.23
CA GLN A 365 -31.05 -3.74 4.37
C GLN A 365 -30.66 -3.10 3.01
N GLN A 366 -31.60 -2.41 2.36
CA GLN A 366 -31.37 -1.69 1.10
C GLN A 366 -30.26 -0.64 1.26
N ARG A 367 -30.29 0.17 2.34
CA ARG A 367 -29.32 1.25 2.54
C ARG A 367 -27.93 0.74 2.91
N LYS A 368 -27.83 -0.37 3.65
CA LYS A 368 -26.56 -1.09 3.87
C LYS A 368 -25.95 -1.56 2.53
N LEU A 369 -26.74 -2.15 1.65
CA LEU A 369 -26.31 -2.59 0.32
C LEU A 369 -25.85 -1.41 -0.55
N LEU A 370 -26.61 -0.30 -0.59
CA LEU A 370 -26.23 0.91 -1.32
C LEU A 370 -24.90 1.50 -0.83
N TYR A 371 -24.67 1.61 0.48
CA TYR A 371 -23.39 2.08 1.01
C TYR A 371 -22.22 1.17 0.63
N MET A 372 -22.39 -0.16 0.69
CA MET A 372 -21.35 -1.13 0.33
C MET A 372 -21.08 -1.14 -1.17
N GLY A 373 -22.13 -1.11 -2.01
CA GLY A 373 -22.02 -0.97 -3.46
C GLY A 373 -21.27 0.31 -3.84
N LEU A 374 -21.65 1.46 -3.26
CA LEU A 374 -20.96 2.73 -3.48
C LEU A 374 -19.46 2.66 -3.13
N TYR A 375 -19.11 2.04 -1.99
CA TYR A 375 -17.71 1.86 -1.60
C TYR A 375 -16.93 0.98 -2.59
N LEU A 376 -17.53 -0.12 -3.04
CA LEU A 376 -16.93 -1.03 -4.00
C LEU A 376 -16.77 -0.40 -5.38
N LEU A 377 -17.73 0.40 -5.85
CA LEU A 377 -17.66 1.14 -7.10
C LEU A 377 -16.54 2.19 -7.07
N VAL A 378 -16.47 2.98 -5.99
CA VAL A 378 -15.37 3.94 -5.74
C VAL A 378 -14.01 3.23 -5.72
N TRP A 379 -13.90 2.10 -5.04
CA TRP A 379 -12.66 1.31 -5.00
C TRP A 379 -12.31 0.69 -6.37
N GLY A 380 -13.34 0.31 -7.13
CA GLY A 380 -13.23 -0.26 -8.47
C GLY A 380 -12.61 0.73 -9.47
N GLU A 381 -13.09 1.96 -9.53
CA GLU A 381 -12.55 3.00 -10.43
C GLU A 381 -11.33 3.76 -9.88
N ALA A 382 -10.98 3.59 -8.60
CA ALA A 382 -9.86 4.31 -7.97
C ALA A 382 -8.47 4.10 -8.61
N ALA A 383 -8.25 3.04 -9.39
CA ALA A 383 -6.95 2.72 -10.00
C ALA A 383 -5.77 2.84 -8.99
N ASN A 384 -4.80 3.73 -9.25
CA ASN A 384 -3.63 3.93 -8.38
C ASN A 384 -3.96 4.60 -7.03
N LEU A 385 -5.13 5.25 -6.88
CA LEU A 385 -5.55 5.85 -5.60
C LEU A 385 -5.85 4.77 -4.54
N ARG A 386 -5.94 3.48 -4.92
CA ARG A 386 -6.03 2.35 -3.98
C ARG A 386 -4.85 2.27 -3.01
N PHE A 387 -3.69 2.82 -3.38
CA PHE A 387 -2.53 2.96 -2.48
C PHE A 387 -2.63 4.15 -1.52
N MET A 388 -3.69 4.94 -1.59
CA MET A 388 -3.96 6.11 -0.74
C MET A 388 -5.28 5.90 0.05
N PRO A 389 -5.31 5.00 1.05
CA PRO A 389 -6.54 4.61 1.74
C PRO A 389 -7.28 5.76 2.44
N GLU A 390 -6.58 6.81 2.90
CA GLU A 390 -7.24 7.97 3.51
C GLU A 390 -7.82 8.92 2.46
N CYS A 391 -7.23 8.99 1.27
CA CYS A 391 -7.83 9.64 0.11
C CYS A 391 -9.14 8.92 -0.31
N LEU A 392 -9.16 7.59 -0.32
CA LEU A 392 -10.40 6.83 -0.55
C LEU A 392 -11.44 7.07 0.54
N CYS A 393 -11.02 7.13 1.81
CA CYS A 393 -11.93 7.48 2.91
C CYS A 393 -12.52 8.89 2.74
N TYR A 394 -11.75 9.85 2.24
CA TYR A 394 -12.21 11.21 1.95
C TYR A 394 -13.24 11.25 0.81
N ILE A 395 -12.93 10.63 -0.34
CA ILE A 395 -13.86 10.52 -1.48
C ILE A 395 -15.16 9.86 -1.04
N TYR A 396 -15.07 8.70 -0.38
CA TYR A 396 -16.23 7.97 0.11
C TYR A 396 -17.03 8.75 1.16
N HIS A 397 -16.38 9.55 2.02
CA HIS A 397 -17.06 10.34 3.04
C HIS A 397 -18.06 11.34 2.43
N HIS A 398 -17.66 11.99 1.35
CA HIS A 398 -18.50 12.95 0.64
C HIS A 398 -19.56 12.26 -0.20
N MET A 399 -19.21 11.24 -0.99
CA MET A 399 -20.20 10.51 -1.82
C MET A 399 -21.27 9.80 -0.99
N ALA A 400 -20.91 9.25 0.19
CA ALA A 400 -21.89 8.65 1.10
C ALA A 400 -22.82 9.70 1.75
N PHE A 401 -22.35 10.94 1.90
CA PHE A 401 -23.19 12.06 2.35
C PHE A 401 -24.15 12.53 1.24
N GLU A 402 -23.67 12.59 0.00
CA GLU A 402 -24.52 12.87 -1.18
C GLU A 402 -25.59 11.79 -1.39
N LEU A 403 -25.20 10.50 -1.30
CA LEU A 403 -26.11 9.36 -1.33
C LEU A 403 -27.21 9.48 -0.26
N TYR A 404 -26.84 9.87 0.96
CA TYR A 404 -27.84 10.12 2.01
C TYR A 404 -28.79 11.26 1.64
N GLY A 405 -28.29 12.37 1.08
CA GLY A 405 -29.11 13.50 0.62
C GLY A 405 -30.08 13.12 -0.51
N MET A 406 -29.62 12.34 -1.49
CA MET A 406 -30.45 11.79 -2.57
C MET A 406 -31.58 10.91 -2.03
N LEU A 407 -31.25 9.98 -1.13
CA LEU A 407 -32.22 9.06 -0.50
C LEU A 407 -33.15 9.73 0.51
N ALA A 408 -32.85 10.95 0.95
CA ALA A 408 -33.73 11.75 1.80
C ALA A 408 -34.72 12.62 0.99
N GLY A 409 -34.60 12.63 -0.35
CA GLY A 409 -35.40 13.52 -1.20
C GLY A 409 -35.03 15.00 -1.03
N ASN A 410 -33.81 15.30 -0.57
CA ASN A 410 -33.38 16.68 -0.41
C ASN A 410 -33.33 17.38 -1.78
N VAL A 411 -33.97 18.55 -1.86
CA VAL A 411 -33.82 19.48 -2.98
C VAL A 411 -32.62 20.40 -2.74
N SER A 412 -31.89 20.68 -3.81
CA SER A 412 -30.78 21.63 -3.82
C SER A 412 -31.33 23.05 -3.59
N PRO A 413 -30.88 23.77 -2.54
CA PRO A 413 -31.37 25.13 -2.26
C PRO A 413 -30.96 26.16 -3.33
N MET A 414 -30.04 25.80 -4.24
CA MET A 414 -29.55 26.66 -5.32
C MET A 414 -30.28 26.43 -6.65
N THR A 415 -30.88 25.25 -6.86
CA THR A 415 -31.46 24.86 -8.18
C THR A 415 -32.90 24.37 -8.11
N GLY A 416 -33.45 24.11 -6.91
CA GLY A 416 -34.81 23.57 -6.74
C GLY A 416 -35.00 22.12 -7.21
N GLU A 417 -34.01 21.52 -7.86
CA GLU A 417 -34.01 20.11 -8.26
C GLU A 417 -33.53 19.18 -7.14
N ASN A 418 -33.86 17.90 -7.24
CA ASN A 418 -33.28 16.84 -6.39
C ASN A 418 -31.75 16.90 -6.40
N VAL A 419 -31.12 16.65 -5.26
CA VAL A 419 -29.65 16.60 -5.13
C VAL A 419 -29.04 15.63 -6.14
N LYS A 420 -28.18 16.15 -7.02
CA LYS A 420 -27.28 15.41 -7.92
C LYS A 420 -25.86 15.38 -7.30
N PRO A 421 -24.94 14.49 -7.71
CA PRO A 421 -23.56 14.53 -7.23
C PRO A 421 -22.90 15.85 -7.62
N ALA A 422 -22.03 16.36 -6.77
CA ALA A 422 -21.36 17.66 -6.93
C ALA A 422 -20.54 17.82 -8.22
N TYR A 423 -20.15 16.71 -8.85
CA TYR A 423 -19.42 16.69 -10.11
C TYR A 423 -20.30 16.44 -11.35
N GLY A 424 -21.61 16.27 -11.19
CA GLY A 424 -22.55 15.90 -12.27
C GLY A 424 -22.52 14.40 -12.57
N GLY A 425 -23.71 13.79 -12.70
CA GLY A 425 -23.89 12.34 -12.89
C GLY A 425 -23.79 11.85 -14.35
N ASP A 426 -23.00 12.52 -15.19
CA ASP A 426 -22.82 12.15 -16.59
C ASP A 426 -22.11 10.78 -16.70
N GLU A 427 -22.20 10.08 -17.85
CA GLU A 427 -21.46 8.82 -18.03
C GLU A 427 -19.95 9.02 -17.82
N GLU A 428 -19.33 8.13 -17.03
CA GLU A 428 -17.91 8.15 -16.62
C GLU A 428 -17.44 9.41 -15.87
N ALA A 429 -18.37 10.25 -15.38
CA ALA A 429 -18.04 11.49 -14.68
C ALA A 429 -17.24 11.27 -13.38
N PHE A 430 -17.42 10.15 -12.67
CA PHE A 430 -16.63 9.85 -11.48
C PHE A 430 -15.14 9.68 -11.81
N LEU A 431 -14.82 8.85 -12.80
CA LEU A 431 -13.46 8.65 -13.29
C LEU A 431 -12.85 9.99 -13.73
N MET A 432 -13.54 10.72 -14.60
CA MET A 432 -13.00 11.94 -15.24
C MET A 432 -12.89 13.15 -14.30
N LYS A 433 -13.80 13.32 -13.34
CA LYS A 433 -13.88 14.52 -12.49
C LYS A 433 -13.40 14.30 -11.05
N VAL A 434 -13.34 13.06 -10.56
CA VAL A 434 -12.83 12.73 -9.21
C VAL A 434 -11.48 12.01 -9.27
N VAL A 435 -11.35 10.93 -10.03
CA VAL A 435 -10.12 10.12 -10.04
C VAL A 435 -9.00 10.78 -10.85
N THR A 436 -9.29 11.21 -12.08
CA THR A 436 -8.31 11.76 -13.02
C THR A 436 -7.54 12.99 -12.49
N PRO A 437 -8.15 13.98 -11.80
CA PRO A 437 -7.39 15.11 -11.26
C PRO A 437 -6.32 14.71 -10.23
N ILE A 438 -6.63 13.72 -9.37
CA ILE A 438 -5.68 13.20 -8.37
C ILE A 438 -4.61 12.35 -9.07
N TYR A 439 -5.01 11.52 -10.05
CA TYR A 439 -4.09 10.74 -10.87
C TYR A 439 -3.06 11.62 -11.61
N LYS A 440 -3.48 12.76 -12.19
CA LYS A 440 -2.56 13.69 -12.87
C LYS A 440 -1.50 14.26 -11.94
N VAL A 441 -1.83 14.56 -10.68
CA VAL A 441 -0.82 14.97 -9.67
C VAL A 441 0.19 13.86 -9.41
N ILE A 442 -0.29 12.62 -9.25
CA ILE A 442 0.56 11.43 -9.07
C ILE A 442 1.48 11.22 -10.27
N GLU A 443 0.95 11.33 -11.49
CA GLU A 443 1.68 11.18 -12.75
C GLU A 443 2.78 12.24 -12.89
N GLU A 444 2.46 13.52 -12.64
CA GLU A 444 3.44 14.60 -12.66
C GLU A 444 4.60 14.37 -11.65
N GLU A 445 4.28 13.98 -10.41
CA GLU A 445 5.28 13.68 -9.37
C GLU A 445 6.11 12.43 -9.72
N ALA A 446 5.48 11.40 -10.29
CA ALA A 446 6.18 10.20 -10.78
C ALA A 446 7.12 10.52 -11.94
N HIS A 447 6.72 11.37 -12.90
CA HIS A 447 7.58 11.81 -13.99
C HIS A 447 8.79 12.61 -13.45
N ARG A 448 8.56 13.52 -12.49
CA ARG A 448 9.63 14.29 -11.82
C ARG A 448 10.68 13.40 -11.16
N SER A 449 10.26 12.28 -10.55
CA SER A 449 11.18 11.32 -9.93
C SER A 449 12.18 10.70 -10.93
N LYS A 450 11.78 10.57 -12.20
CA LYS A 450 12.60 9.98 -13.28
C LYS A 450 13.49 11.01 -13.99
N THR A 451 13.01 12.25 -14.19
CA THR A 451 13.71 13.25 -15.02
C THR A 451 14.88 13.93 -14.31
N MET A 452 14.98 13.82 -12.99
CA MET A 452 15.90 14.64 -12.20
C MET A 452 16.69 13.79 -11.20
N LYS A 453 18.03 13.90 -11.21
CA LYS A 453 18.92 13.47 -10.09
C LYS A 453 18.72 14.35 -8.83
N SER A 454 17.48 14.74 -8.56
CA SER A 454 17.11 15.63 -7.47
C SER A 454 17.07 14.87 -6.15
N LYS A 455 17.39 15.56 -5.05
CA LYS A 455 17.25 15.01 -3.70
C LYS A 455 15.77 14.62 -3.49
N HIS A 456 15.50 13.53 -2.76
CA HIS A 456 14.15 13.02 -2.48
C HIS A 456 13.18 14.04 -1.83
N SER A 457 13.67 15.23 -1.45
CA SER A 457 12.89 16.37 -0.98
C SER A 457 12.12 17.14 -2.06
N HIS A 458 12.37 16.90 -3.35
CA HIS A 458 11.85 17.73 -4.46
C HIS A 458 10.61 17.17 -5.19
N TRP A 459 10.15 15.97 -4.83
CA TRP A 459 8.98 15.30 -5.40
C TRP A 459 8.23 14.52 -4.31
N ARG A 460 6.93 14.27 -4.50
CA ARG A 460 6.05 13.56 -3.55
C ARG A 460 5.76 12.12 -4.02
N ASN A 461 5.77 11.13 -3.14
CA ASN A 461 5.23 9.79 -3.44
C ASN A 461 3.74 9.68 -3.01
N TYR A 462 3.15 8.50 -3.20
CA TYR A 462 1.78 8.20 -2.78
C TYR A 462 1.55 8.41 -1.27
N ASP A 463 2.51 8.07 -0.40
CA ASP A 463 2.41 8.30 1.05
C ASP A 463 2.43 9.80 1.39
N ASP A 464 3.31 10.58 0.75
CA ASP A 464 3.40 12.03 0.92
C ASP A 464 2.08 12.73 0.51
N LEU A 465 1.41 12.22 -0.53
CA LEU A 465 0.09 12.71 -0.97
C LEU A 465 -1.03 12.23 -0.04
N ASN A 466 -0.97 10.98 0.44
CA ASN A 466 -1.95 10.39 1.35
C ASN A 466 -1.92 11.05 2.74
N GLU A 467 -0.75 11.50 3.20
CA GLU A 467 -0.56 12.27 4.44
C GLU A 467 -1.42 13.55 4.51
N TYR A 468 -1.79 14.14 3.36
CA TYR A 468 -2.73 15.27 3.30
C TYR A 468 -4.07 14.93 3.97
N PHE A 469 -4.57 13.71 3.77
CA PHE A 469 -5.86 13.22 4.28
C PHE A 469 -5.80 12.76 5.75
N TRP A 470 -4.66 12.91 6.43
CA TRP A 470 -4.51 12.67 7.88
C TRP A 470 -4.84 13.91 8.72
N LYS A 471 -5.19 15.05 8.11
CA LYS A 471 -5.55 16.29 8.83
C LYS A 471 -6.97 16.70 8.51
N VAL A 472 -7.64 17.35 9.47
CA VAL A 472 -8.97 17.96 9.25
C VAL A 472 -8.91 19.05 8.16
N ASP A 473 -7.73 19.60 7.90
CA ASP A 473 -7.46 20.50 6.77
C ASP A 473 -7.76 19.89 5.39
N CYS A 474 -7.83 18.54 5.25
CA CYS A 474 -8.18 17.90 3.98
C CYS A 474 -9.57 18.30 3.49
N PHE A 475 -10.50 18.63 4.39
CA PHE A 475 -11.82 19.14 4.04
C PHE A 475 -11.79 20.53 3.38
N ARG A 476 -10.65 21.26 3.43
CA ARG A 476 -10.45 22.50 2.66
C ARG A 476 -10.24 22.25 1.16
N LEU A 477 -10.03 20.99 0.75
CA LEU A 477 -10.02 20.59 -0.66
C LEU A 477 -11.39 20.81 -1.31
N GLY A 478 -12.47 20.70 -0.54
CA GLY A 478 -13.84 20.91 -0.99
C GLY A 478 -14.45 19.71 -1.71
N TRP A 479 -15.78 19.71 -1.81
CA TRP A 479 -16.54 18.78 -2.63
C TRP A 479 -17.62 19.59 -3.38
N PRO A 480 -17.50 19.80 -4.71
CA PRO A 480 -16.50 19.20 -5.60
C PRO A 480 -15.08 19.73 -5.31
N MET A 481 -14.06 18.94 -5.66
CA MET A 481 -12.67 19.26 -5.32
C MET A 481 -12.20 20.52 -6.06
N ARG A 482 -11.71 21.50 -5.30
CA ARG A 482 -11.31 22.80 -5.82
C ARG A 482 -9.96 22.73 -6.54
N ALA A 483 -9.94 23.03 -7.84
CA ALA A 483 -8.72 22.98 -8.66
C ALA A 483 -7.62 23.97 -8.21
N ASP A 484 -7.98 25.06 -7.54
CA ASP A 484 -7.05 26.04 -6.95
C ASP A 484 -6.43 25.58 -5.61
N ALA A 485 -6.84 24.41 -5.08
CA ALA A 485 -6.35 23.92 -3.80
C ALA A 485 -4.85 23.54 -3.85
N ASP A 486 -4.14 23.78 -2.75
CA ASP A 486 -2.69 23.55 -2.64
C ASP A 486 -2.26 22.08 -2.86
N PHE A 487 -3.21 21.15 -2.80
CA PHE A 487 -3.01 19.73 -3.12
C PHE A 487 -2.66 19.52 -4.60
N PHE A 488 -3.41 20.17 -5.51
CA PHE A 488 -3.27 20.02 -6.97
C PHE A 488 -2.18 20.91 -7.57
N LYS A 489 -1.75 21.96 -6.87
CA LYS A 489 -0.63 22.80 -7.34
C LYS A 489 0.64 21.96 -7.49
N THR A 490 1.34 22.10 -8.62
CA THR A 490 2.69 21.54 -8.80
C THR A 490 3.71 22.65 -9.12
N PRO A 491 5.00 22.48 -8.79
CA PRO A 491 6.01 23.55 -8.93
C PRO A 491 6.21 24.15 -10.32
N LYS A 492 5.69 23.52 -11.40
CA LYS A 492 5.74 24.11 -12.75
C LYS A 492 4.92 25.42 -12.80
N PHE A 493 3.82 25.49 -12.05
CA PHE A 493 3.00 26.69 -11.91
C PHE A 493 3.52 27.67 -10.84
N ALA A 494 4.42 27.22 -9.95
CA ALA A 494 5.02 28.08 -8.92
C ALA A 494 6.33 28.77 -9.35
N TYR A 495 6.97 28.28 -10.43
CA TYR A 495 8.16 28.90 -11.02
C TYR A 495 8.09 28.96 -12.56
N PRO A 496 7.21 29.77 -13.17
CA PRO A 496 7.31 30.08 -14.60
C PRO A 496 8.59 30.88 -14.91
N ASN A 497 8.95 31.82 -14.04
CA ASN A 497 10.05 32.76 -14.27
C ASN A 497 11.35 32.30 -13.59
N ARG A 498 12.09 31.41 -14.26
CA ARG A 498 13.55 31.23 -14.06
C ARG A 498 14.38 31.33 -15.34
N LEU A 499 13.76 31.68 -16.46
CA LEU A 499 14.44 31.93 -17.73
C LEU A 499 14.78 33.41 -17.95
N ASN A 500 14.06 34.34 -17.33
CA ASN A 500 14.36 35.76 -17.35
C ASN A 500 14.85 36.20 -15.97
N GLY A 501 16.07 36.76 -15.90
CA GLY A 501 16.84 37.00 -14.68
C GLY A 501 16.41 38.18 -13.81
N GLU A 502 15.12 38.35 -13.54
CA GLU A 502 14.64 39.30 -12.52
C GLU A 502 14.24 38.58 -11.23
N GLU A 503 14.94 38.88 -10.14
CA GLU A 503 14.56 38.47 -8.78
C GLU A 503 13.33 39.24 -8.27
N ARG A 504 12.15 38.96 -8.85
CA ARG A 504 10.89 39.42 -8.25
C ARG A 504 10.54 38.52 -7.07
N SER A 505 10.44 39.14 -5.89
CA SER A 505 10.12 38.50 -4.60
C SER A 505 8.95 37.53 -4.71
N ALA A 506 9.17 36.26 -4.35
CA ALA A 506 8.19 35.18 -4.50
C ALA A 506 6.98 35.32 -3.56
N GLY A 507 6.03 36.17 -3.95
CA GLY A 507 4.72 36.31 -3.33
C GLY A 507 3.76 35.17 -3.72
N SER A 508 3.20 34.51 -2.71
CA SER A 508 1.91 33.80 -2.74
C SER A 508 1.63 32.68 -3.77
N VAL A 509 2.60 31.87 -4.21
CA VAL A 509 2.30 30.54 -4.77
C VAL A 509 2.79 29.42 -3.84
N HIS A 510 1.95 29.08 -2.86
CA HIS A 510 2.27 28.06 -1.85
C HIS A 510 2.09 26.65 -2.42
N TRP A 511 3.12 26.12 -3.09
CA TRP A 511 3.19 24.69 -3.35
C TRP A 511 3.33 23.91 -2.03
N MET A 512 2.39 23.00 -1.76
CA MET A 512 2.46 22.10 -0.62
C MET A 512 3.42 20.94 -0.92
N GLY A 513 4.71 21.19 -0.67
CA GLY A 513 5.74 20.15 -0.63
C GLY A 513 5.54 19.16 0.53
N LYS A 514 6.52 18.28 0.75
CA LYS A 514 6.43 17.23 1.80
C LYS A 514 6.05 17.81 3.15
N ILE A 515 4.92 17.34 3.70
CA ILE A 515 4.21 18.03 4.78
C ILE A 515 4.92 17.83 6.12
N ASN A 516 5.40 16.60 6.42
CA ASN A 516 6.08 16.32 7.68
C ASN A 516 7.54 15.83 7.59
N PHE A 517 7.97 15.14 6.52
CA PHE A 517 9.33 14.58 6.46
C PHE A 517 10.10 15.00 5.21
N VAL A 518 11.20 15.73 5.43
CA VAL A 518 12.25 15.97 4.45
C VAL A 518 13.53 15.44 5.05
N GLU A 519 14.03 14.32 4.52
CA GLU A 519 15.28 13.72 5.00
C GLU A 519 16.46 14.63 4.62
N ILE A 520 16.93 15.41 5.59
CA ILE A 520 18.25 16.02 5.53
C ILE A 520 19.22 14.96 6.08
N ARG A 521 20.15 14.47 5.27
CA ARG A 521 21.22 13.60 5.76
C ARG A 521 22.43 14.46 6.12
N SER A 522 22.84 14.39 7.39
CA SER A 522 24.14 14.88 7.87
C SER A 522 24.64 13.95 8.98
N PHE A 523 25.93 13.92 9.25
CA PHE A 523 26.56 13.05 10.26
C PHE A 523 25.87 13.15 11.63
N TRP A 524 25.50 14.37 12.04
CA TRP A 524 24.78 14.67 13.29
C TRP A 524 23.39 14.01 13.42
N HIS A 525 22.78 13.51 12.33
CA HIS A 525 21.55 12.73 12.44
C HIS A 525 21.77 11.38 13.14
N ILE A 526 22.99 10.85 13.19
CA ILE A 526 23.31 9.63 13.96
C ILE A 526 23.10 9.89 15.45
N PHE A 527 23.65 10.98 15.98
CA PHE A 527 23.47 11.38 17.38
C PHE A 527 22.02 11.76 17.71
N ARG A 528 21.32 12.43 16.79
CA ARG A 528 19.89 12.74 16.95
C ARG A 528 19.00 11.49 16.98
N SER A 529 19.24 10.53 16.08
CA SER A 529 18.32 9.41 15.84
C SER A 529 18.54 8.23 16.79
N PHE A 530 19.76 8.06 17.28
CA PHE A 530 20.13 7.04 18.27
C PHE A 530 20.43 7.66 19.65
N ASP A 531 19.75 8.77 20.00
CA ASP A 531 19.97 9.54 21.24
C ASP A 531 20.02 8.65 22.49
N ARG A 532 19.09 7.70 22.60
CA ARG A 532 18.98 6.80 23.76
C ARG A 532 20.19 5.90 23.92
N MET A 533 20.78 5.45 22.82
CA MET A 533 21.95 4.57 22.82
C MET A 533 23.20 5.33 23.26
N TRP A 534 23.46 6.51 22.67
CA TRP A 534 24.60 7.34 23.06
C TRP A 534 24.51 7.80 24.52
N ILE A 535 23.32 8.22 24.96
CA ILE A 535 23.09 8.61 26.35
C ILE A 535 23.32 7.41 27.28
N PHE A 536 22.78 6.22 26.97
CA PHE A 536 23.01 5.02 27.77
C PHE A 536 24.51 4.68 27.89
N LEU A 537 25.24 4.63 26.77
CA LEU A 537 26.67 4.27 26.76
C LEU A 537 27.52 5.27 27.56
N ILE A 538 27.29 6.58 27.42
CA ILE A 538 28.05 7.60 28.16
C ILE A 538 27.75 7.54 29.66
N LEU A 539 26.50 7.35 30.06
CA LEU A 539 26.12 7.27 31.48
C LEU A 539 26.62 5.98 32.13
N SER A 540 26.56 4.85 31.42
CA SER A 540 27.14 3.58 31.88
C SER A 540 28.65 3.68 32.03
N LEU A 541 29.35 4.32 31.08
CA LEU A 541 30.79 4.57 31.17
C LEU A 541 31.14 5.41 32.40
N GLN A 542 30.43 6.52 32.63
CA GLN A 542 30.63 7.36 33.82
C GLN A 542 30.39 6.56 35.12
N ALA A 543 29.32 5.76 35.19
CA ALA A 543 29.05 4.93 36.36
C ALA A 543 30.17 3.90 36.61
N MET A 544 30.61 3.19 35.56
CA MET A 544 31.70 2.21 35.65
C MET A 544 33.01 2.84 36.14
N ILE A 545 33.36 4.04 35.64
CA ILE A 545 34.56 4.76 36.09
C ILE A 545 34.45 5.13 37.59
N ILE A 546 33.31 5.66 38.04
CA ILE A 546 33.09 6.03 39.45
C ILE A 546 33.21 4.80 40.38
N ILE A 547 32.63 3.66 40.00
CA ILE A 547 32.70 2.42 40.78
C ILE A 547 34.14 1.88 40.83
N ALA A 548 34.81 1.83 39.67
CA ALA A 548 36.20 1.38 39.58
C ALA A 548 37.16 2.30 40.38
N TRP A 549 36.85 3.60 40.49
CA TRP A 549 37.66 4.55 41.25
C TRP A 549 37.57 4.37 42.77
N ASN A 550 36.44 3.92 43.32
CA ASN A 550 36.19 3.93 44.77
C ASN A 550 36.38 2.57 45.49
N GLY A 551 36.48 1.46 44.78
CA GLY A 551 36.71 0.14 45.41
C GLY A 551 36.93 -1.01 44.42
N GLY A 552 36.46 -0.86 43.17
CA GLY A 552 36.77 -1.81 42.10
C GLY A 552 35.93 -3.08 42.10
N THR A 553 34.88 -3.18 42.92
CA THR A 553 33.87 -4.23 42.86
C THR A 553 32.48 -3.66 42.52
N PRO A 554 31.63 -4.34 41.73
CA PRO A 554 30.27 -3.86 41.46
C PRO A 554 29.38 -3.75 42.71
N SER A 555 29.71 -4.48 43.78
CA SER A 555 29.05 -4.40 45.09
C SER A 555 29.25 -3.04 45.80
N ASP A 556 30.30 -2.29 45.46
CA ASP A 556 30.60 -1.00 46.09
C ASP A 556 29.51 0.05 45.83
N ILE A 557 28.61 -0.17 44.84
CA ILE A 557 27.42 0.66 44.59
C ILE A 557 26.50 0.75 45.83
N PHE A 558 26.51 -0.26 46.71
CA PHE A 558 25.66 -0.27 47.90
C PHE A 558 26.20 0.57 49.06
N ASP A 559 27.45 1.06 49.01
CA ASP A 559 27.92 2.10 49.92
C ASP A 559 27.22 3.43 49.60
N ALA A 560 26.63 4.08 50.61
CA ALA A 560 26.00 5.38 50.50
C ALA A 560 26.94 6.47 49.94
N GLY A 561 28.26 6.37 50.22
CA GLY A 561 29.26 7.27 49.67
C GLY A 561 29.41 7.13 48.15
N VAL A 562 29.65 5.91 47.67
CA VAL A 562 29.78 5.60 46.24
C VAL A 562 28.46 5.77 45.50
N PHE A 563 27.34 5.31 46.07
CA PHE A 563 25.99 5.48 45.51
C PHE A 563 25.71 6.96 45.17
N LYS A 564 26.00 7.86 46.12
CA LYS A 564 25.84 9.30 45.93
C LYS A 564 26.71 9.85 44.80
N GLN A 565 27.95 9.37 44.65
CA GLN A 565 28.79 9.74 43.51
C GLN A 565 28.22 9.21 42.19
N VAL A 566 27.75 7.96 42.16
CA VAL A 566 27.11 7.35 40.96
C VAL A 566 25.85 8.13 40.57
N LEU A 567 25.04 8.64 41.51
CA LEU A 567 23.89 9.48 41.18
C LEU A 567 24.26 10.75 40.37
N SER A 568 25.52 11.20 40.36
CA SER A 568 25.98 12.32 39.51
C SER A 568 25.75 12.09 38.00
N ILE A 569 25.57 10.83 37.55
CA ILE A 569 25.19 10.53 36.16
C ILE A 569 23.93 11.29 35.72
N PHE A 570 22.99 11.60 36.63
CA PHE A 570 21.77 12.32 36.26
C PHE A 570 22.03 13.78 35.84
N ILE A 571 23.13 14.40 36.33
CA ILE A 571 23.58 15.72 35.85
C ILE A 571 24.03 15.62 34.40
N THR A 572 24.90 14.66 34.08
CA THR A 572 25.36 14.38 32.72
C THR A 572 24.19 14.04 31.79
N ALA A 573 23.21 13.27 32.29
CA ALA A 573 22.00 12.93 31.53
C ALA A 573 21.19 14.17 31.16
N ALA A 574 21.05 15.14 32.07
CA ALA A 574 20.36 16.40 31.79
C ALA A 574 21.12 17.25 30.75
N VAL A 575 22.45 17.32 30.83
CA VAL A 575 23.29 18.03 29.83
C VAL A 575 23.15 17.39 28.45
N LEU A 576 23.21 16.07 28.35
CA LEU A 576 23.00 15.35 27.09
C LEU A 576 21.57 15.54 26.55
N LYS A 577 20.56 15.62 27.43
CA LYS A 577 19.17 15.93 27.04
C LYS A 577 18.99 17.37 26.56
N LEU A 578 19.75 18.33 27.09
CA LEU A 578 19.79 19.70 26.57
C LEU A 578 20.45 19.76 25.18
N GLY A 579 21.54 19.02 24.98
CA GLY A 579 22.16 18.82 23.67
C GLY A 579 21.18 18.23 22.65
N GLN A 580 20.46 17.16 23.03
CA GLN A 580 19.40 16.58 22.19
C GLN A 580 18.31 17.60 21.84
N ALA A 581 17.78 18.34 22.82
CA ALA A 581 16.73 19.33 22.59
C ALA A 581 17.17 20.45 21.63
N THR A 582 18.44 20.84 21.71
CA THR A 582 19.07 21.81 20.79
C THR A 582 19.16 21.25 19.36
N LEU A 583 19.69 20.03 19.18
CA LEU A 583 19.72 19.35 17.87
C LEU A 583 18.30 19.12 17.32
N ASP A 584 17.32 18.88 18.18
CA ASP A 584 15.91 18.71 17.81
C ASP A 584 15.37 19.95 17.08
N ILE A 585 15.70 21.15 17.59
CA ILE A 585 15.34 22.46 17.04
C ILE A 585 16.16 22.79 15.79
N VAL A 586 17.48 22.60 15.81
CA VAL A 586 18.38 22.92 14.68
C VAL A 586 17.96 22.17 13.42
N PHE A 587 17.76 20.85 13.49
CA PHE A 587 17.29 20.08 12.33
C PHE A 587 15.80 20.31 12.02
N GLY A 588 14.99 20.73 13.00
CA GLY A 588 13.61 21.16 12.77
C GLY A 588 13.48 22.51 12.06
N TRP A 589 14.52 23.33 12.05
CA TRP A 589 14.47 24.74 11.65
C TRP A 589 13.97 24.96 10.21
N LYS A 590 14.42 24.15 9.25
CA LYS A 590 14.00 24.28 7.85
C LYS A 590 12.51 23.97 7.65
N ALA A 591 11.95 23.06 8.45
CA ALA A 591 10.53 22.70 8.41
C ALA A 591 9.63 23.59 9.29
N ARG A 592 10.18 24.62 9.97
CA ARG A 592 9.40 25.51 10.86
C ARG A 592 8.20 26.20 10.20
N ARG A 593 8.21 26.37 8.87
CA ARG A 593 7.10 26.98 8.13
C ARG A 593 5.91 26.02 7.92
N SER A 594 6.11 24.69 7.85
CA SER A 594 5.04 23.70 7.69
C SER A 594 4.59 23.02 9.00
N MET A 595 5.39 23.10 10.07
CA MET A 595 5.03 22.51 11.37
C MET A 595 3.88 23.24 12.08
N SER A 596 2.96 22.46 12.66
CA SER A 596 1.88 22.96 13.52
C SER A 596 2.39 23.61 14.81
N PHE A 597 1.62 24.56 15.35
CA PHE A 597 1.95 25.27 16.59
C PHE A 597 2.20 24.30 17.76
N ALA A 598 1.36 23.29 17.95
CA ALA A 598 1.52 22.29 19.00
C ALA A 598 2.81 21.44 18.87
N ARG A 599 3.42 21.33 17.69
CA ARG A 599 4.74 20.68 17.53
C ARG A 599 5.88 21.64 17.88
N LYS A 600 5.77 22.91 17.48
CA LYS A 600 6.72 23.98 17.84
C LYS A 600 6.80 24.18 19.35
N LEU A 601 5.65 24.34 20.00
CA LEU A 601 5.53 24.50 21.45
C LEU A 601 6.18 23.33 22.20
N ARG A 602 6.00 22.09 21.73
CA ARG A 602 6.62 20.91 22.33
C ARG A 602 8.16 20.98 22.30
N TYR A 603 8.77 21.39 21.19
CA TYR A 603 10.24 21.52 21.11
C TYR A 603 10.77 22.60 22.05
N VAL A 604 10.10 23.76 22.12
CA VAL A 604 10.47 24.85 23.04
C VAL A 604 10.35 24.41 24.50
N LEU A 605 9.23 23.79 24.89
CA LEU A 605 9.04 23.30 26.25
C LEU A 605 10.06 22.20 26.63
N LYS A 606 10.42 21.32 25.69
CA LYS A 606 11.49 20.33 25.92
C LYS A 606 12.83 21.01 26.20
N LEU A 607 13.21 22.02 25.40
CA LEU A 607 14.44 22.80 25.63
C LEU A 607 14.43 23.48 27.01
N VAL A 608 13.35 24.19 27.36
CA VAL A 608 13.19 24.86 28.66
C VAL A 608 13.27 23.85 29.81
N SER A 609 12.59 22.71 29.70
CA SER A 609 12.64 21.67 30.74
C SER A 609 14.02 21.05 30.90
N ALA A 610 14.76 20.83 29.81
CA ALA A 610 16.13 20.31 29.87
C ALA A 610 17.09 21.34 30.50
N ALA A 611 16.98 22.62 30.13
CA ALA A 611 17.76 23.70 30.72
C ALA A 611 17.50 23.85 32.23
N ALA A 612 16.23 23.75 32.66
CA ALA A 612 15.88 23.77 34.08
C ALA A 612 16.54 22.62 34.85
N TRP A 613 16.51 21.38 34.34
CA TRP A 613 17.16 20.24 35.00
C TRP A 613 18.69 20.33 35.03
N VAL A 614 19.32 20.95 34.01
CA VAL A 614 20.76 21.25 33.99
C VAL A 614 21.16 22.24 35.09
N VAL A 615 20.24 23.08 35.59
CA VAL A 615 20.50 23.96 36.75
C VAL A 615 20.11 23.26 38.07
N ILE A 616 18.93 22.65 38.13
CA ILE A 616 18.38 22.07 39.36
C ILE A 616 19.25 20.92 39.90
N LEU A 617 19.71 20.00 39.04
CA LEU A 617 20.46 18.83 39.50
C LEU A 617 21.86 19.18 40.06
N PRO A 618 22.69 20.02 39.42
CA PRO A 618 23.95 20.48 40.03
C PRO A 618 23.76 21.29 41.31
N VAL A 619 22.76 22.18 41.37
CA VAL A 619 22.49 23.01 42.55
C VAL A 619 22.10 22.14 43.75
N THR A 620 21.17 21.20 43.55
CA THR A 620 20.75 20.26 44.59
C THR A 620 21.85 19.25 44.96
N TYR A 621 22.71 18.84 44.01
CA TYR A 621 23.88 18.02 44.30
C TYR A 621 24.92 18.75 45.15
N ALA A 622 25.28 19.99 44.77
CA ALA A 622 26.25 20.82 45.48
C ALA A 622 25.81 21.16 46.92
N TYR A 623 24.50 21.31 47.14
CA TYR A 623 23.92 21.46 48.49
C TYR A 623 24.28 20.29 49.42
N THR A 624 24.47 19.08 48.88
CA THR A 624 24.81 17.88 49.67
C THR A 624 26.29 17.73 50.05
N TRP A 625 27.19 18.63 49.62
CA TRP A 625 28.62 18.54 49.97
C TRP A 625 28.87 19.00 51.41
N SER A 626 29.73 18.26 52.13
CA SER A 626 30.14 18.58 53.51
C SER A 626 31.03 19.81 53.59
N ASN A 627 31.98 19.96 52.65
CA ASN A 627 32.94 21.07 52.61
C ASN A 627 32.63 22.04 51.45
N PRO A 628 31.91 23.16 51.68
CA PRO A 628 31.53 24.09 50.62
C PRO A 628 32.65 25.07 50.23
N SER A 629 33.19 24.88 49.02
CA SER A 629 34.08 25.83 48.33
C SER A 629 33.33 26.63 47.25
N GLY A 630 33.70 27.90 47.09
CA GLY A 630 33.18 28.80 46.04
C GLY A 630 31.65 28.85 45.94
N LEU A 631 31.13 28.58 44.73
CA LEU A 631 29.70 28.61 44.38
C LEU A 631 28.80 27.78 45.31
N SER A 632 29.29 26.66 45.84
CA SER A 632 28.50 25.81 46.75
C SER A 632 28.14 26.51 48.08
N ARG A 633 28.97 27.47 48.53
CA ARG A 633 28.71 28.29 49.71
C ARG A 633 27.58 29.30 49.46
N ILE A 634 27.56 29.91 48.27
CA ILE A 634 26.51 30.84 47.84
C ILE A 634 25.17 30.09 47.75
N ILE A 635 25.15 28.90 47.15
CA ILE A 635 23.95 28.05 47.05
C ILE A 635 23.41 27.69 48.44
N LYS A 636 24.26 27.29 49.39
CA LYS A 636 23.81 27.02 50.77
C LYS A 636 23.25 28.27 51.48
N SER A 637 23.84 29.45 51.27
CA SER A 637 23.29 30.69 51.82
C SER A 637 21.92 31.08 51.25
N TRP A 638 21.59 30.62 50.03
CA TRP A 638 20.35 30.95 49.33
C TRP A 638 19.21 29.96 49.62
N LEU A 639 19.52 28.67 49.83
CA LEU A 639 18.54 27.64 50.21
C LEU A 639 18.40 27.44 51.74
N GLY A 640 19.22 28.11 52.54
CA GLY A 640 19.20 28.06 54.00
C GLY A 640 20.10 26.97 54.61
N ASN A 641 20.47 27.14 55.88
CA ASN A 641 21.34 26.23 56.63
C ASN A 641 20.59 24.98 57.14
N GLY A 642 19.79 24.33 56.30
CA GLY A 642 19.20 23.03 56.62
C GLY A 642 20.28 21.96 56.72
N GLN A 643 20.19 21.06 57.72
CA GLN A 643 21.13 19.95 57.93
C GLN A 643 21.42 19.18 56.62
N ASN A 644 22.61 18.60 56.50
CA ASN A 644 23.08 17.86 55.31
C ASN A 644 22.17 16.66 54.97
N GLN A 645 21.05 16.88 54.30
CA GLN A 645 20.09 15.85 53.93
C GLN A 645 20.27 15.43 52.46
N PRO A 646 20.65 14.16 52.18
CA PRO A 646 20.68 13.62 50.82
C PRO A 646 19.30 13.56 50.13
N SER A 647 18.23 13.66 50.92
CA SER A 647 16.82 13.55 50.48
C SER A 647 16.45 14.52 49.35
N LEU A 648 16.92 15.77 49.38
CA LEU A 648 16.55 16.77 48.38
C LEU A 648 17.09 16.44 46.97
N TYR A 649 18.33 15.97 46.88
CA TYR A 649 18.91 15.55 45.60
C TYR A 649 18.25 14.26 45.09
N ILE A 650 18.03 13.28 45.98
CA ILE A 650 17.35 12.03 45.64
C ILE A 650 15.92 12.30 45.16
N LEU A 651 15.18 13.21 45.82
CA LEU A 651 13.85 13.64 45.40
C LEU A 651 13.87 14.31 44.02
N ALA A 652 14.83 15.21 43.76
CA ALA A 652 15.01 15.83 42.46
C ALA A 652 15.29 14.79 41.35
N VAL A 653 16.13 13.80 41.63
CA VAL A 653 16.41 12.66 40.74
C VAL A 653 15.16 11.81 40.48
N VAL A 654 14.37 11.50 41.51
CA VAL A 654 13.11 10.74 41.36
C VAL A 654 12.11 11.50 40.48
N ILE A 655 11.95 12.81 40.68
CA ILE A 655 11.06 13.65 39.86
C ILE A 655 11.57 13.73 38.40
N TYR A 656 12.88 13.89 38.20
CA TYR A 656 13.51 13.87 36.86
C TYR A 656 13.30 12.53 36.14
N LEU A 657 13.36 11.41 36.86
CA LEU A 657 13.27 10.07 36.30
C LEU A 657 11.84 9.57 36.10
N ALA A 658 10.86 10.09 36.85
CA ALA A 658 9.46 9.65 36.84
C ALA A 658 8.81 9.55 35.44
N PRO A 659 9.00 10.51 34.50
CA PRO A 659 8.46 10.38 33.14
C PRO A 659 9.05 9.21 32.35
N ASN A 660 10.32 8.88 32.59
CA ASN A 660 11.01 7.75 31.94
C ASN A 660 10.60 6.42 32.57
N ILE A 661 10.41 6.36 33.90
CA ILE A 661 9.85 5.19 34.59
C ILE A 661 8.44 4.90 34.06
N LEU A 662 7.57 5.91 33.98
CA LEU A 662 6.23 5.75 33.42
C LEU A 662 6.28 5.24 31.97
N ALA A 663 7.20 5.76 31.14
CA ALA A 663 7.38 5.28 29.77
C ALA A 663 7.89 3.83 29.71
N ALA A 664 8.76 3.40 30.63
CA ALA A 664 9.26 2.02 30.73
C ALA A 664 8.18 1.05 31.20
N VAL A 665 7.38 1.42 32.21
CA VAL A 665 6.21 0.65 32.65
C VAL A 665 5.21 0.50 31.51
N LEU A 666 4.87 1.58 30.80
CA LEU A 666 4.00 1.51 29.62
C LEU A 666 4.62 0.71 28.46
N PHE A 667 5.95 0.62 28.35
CA PHE A 667 6.60 -0.28 27.39
C PHE A 667 6.39 -1.74 27.77
N LEU A 668 6.62 -2.12 29.04
CA LEU A 668 6.44 -3.48 29.55
C LEU A 668 4.99 -3.99 29.49
N PHE A 669 3.99 -3.09 29.51
CA PHE A 669 2.57 -3.41 29.41
C PHE A 669 1.95 -2.96 28.05
N PRO A 670 2.23 -3.67 26.93
CA PRO A 670 1.74 -3.27 25.61
C PRO A 670 0.21 -3.18 25.51
N CYS A 671 -0.55 -3.91 26.33
CA CYS A 671 -2.00 -3.81 26.40
C CYS A 671 -2.48 -2.40 26.83
N ILE A 672 -1.90 -1.87 27.93
CA ILE A 672 -2.22 -0.53 28.45
C ILE A 672 -1.79 0.53 27.42
N ARG A 673 -0.59 0.38 26.88
CA ARG A 673 -0.06 1.29 25.85
C ARG A 673 -0.89 1.30 24.57
N ARG A 674 -1.36 0.15 24.09
CA ARG A 674 -2.27 0.04 22.93
C ARG A 674 -3.59 0.79 23.19
N ILE A 675 -4.14 0.70 24.41
CA ILE A 675 -5.34 1.45 24.80
C ILE A 675 -5.08 2.96 24.82
N LEU A 676 -3.96 3.41 25.41
CA LEU A 676 -3.60 4.83 25.45
C LEU A 676 -3.33 5.42 24.06
N GLU A 677 -2.59 4.73 23.19
CA GLU A 677 -2.29 5.19 21.82
C GLU A 677 -3.50 5.17 20.88
N SER A 678 -4.45 4.25 21.08
CA SER A 678 -5.71 4.18 20.30
C SER A 678 -6.82 5.08 20.84
N SER A 679 -6.65 5.64 22.05
CA SER A 679 -7.61 6.57 22.64
C SER A 679 -7.61 7.93 21.92
N ASN A 680 -8.81 8.45 21.68
CA ASN A 680 -9.05 9.81 21.18
C ASN A 680 -9.53 10.77 22.27
N VAL A 681 -9.49 10.36 23.55
CA VAL A 681 -9.82 11.23 24.68
C VAL A 681 -8.80 12.37 24.76
N LYS A 682 -9.29 13.61 24.94
CA LYS A 682 -8.45 14.83 24.94
C LYS A 682 -7.36 14.78 26.04
N VAL A 683 -7.71 14.32 27.24
CA VAL A 683 -6.77 14.20 28.39
C VAL A 683 -5.64 13.22 28.09
N ILE A 684 -5.95 12.01 27.64
CA ILE A 684 -4.93 11.00 27.25
C ILE A 684 -4.09 11.52 26.08
N THR A 685 -4.70 12.22 25.12
CA THR A 685 -3.98 12.85 23.99
C THR A 685 -3.00 13.93 24.46
N PHE A 686 -3.35 14.73 25.46
CA PHE A 686 -2.47 15.74 26.05
C PHE A 686 -1.30 15.11 26.83
N MET A 687 -1.57 14.11 27.67
CA MET A 687 -0.53 13.36 28.40
C MET A 687 0.45 12.68 27.42
N MET A 688 -0.08 11.97 26.42
CA MET A 688 0.74 11.33 25.38
C MET A 688 1.45 12.35 24.48
N TRP A 689 0.98 13.59 24.37
CA TRP A 689 1.66 14.64 23.61
C TRP A 689 2.99 15.07 24.24
N TRP A 690 3.25 14.86 25.54
CA TRP A 690 4.59 15.06 26.07
C TRP A 690 5.56 13.94 25.64
N SER A 691 5.11 12.69 25.82
CA SER A 691 5.93 11.49 25.63
C SER A 691 6.18 11.16 24.15
N GLN A 692 5.15 11.19 23.29
CA GLN A 692 5.23 10.66 21.91
C GLN A 692 4.61 11.60 20.86
N PRO A 693 5.13 11.62 19.61
CA PRO A 693 4.40 12.20 18.48
C PRO A 693 3.16 11.37 18.18
N ARG A 694 2.01 12.02 18.00
CA ARG A 694 0.76 11.36 17.61
C ARG A 694 0.81 10.97 16.12
N LEU A 695 1.51 9.88 15.81
CA LEU A 695 1.50 9.26 14.48
C LEU A 695 0.08 8.77 14.14
N PHE A 696 -0.23 8.71 12.84
CA PHE A 696 -1.47 8.14 12.32
C PHE A 696 -1.29 6.66 11.94
N VAL A 697 -0.28 6.36 11.14
CA VAL A 697 0.16 5.01 10.79
C VAL A 697 0.85 4.34 12.00
N GLY A 698 0.69 3.02 12.15
CA GLY A 698 1.38 2.21 13.18
C GLY A 698 0.80 2.27 14.60
N ARG A 699 -0.27 3.03 14.85
CA ARG A 699 -0.84 3.21 16.20
C ARG A 699 -1.33 1.89 16.80
N GLY A 700 -0.87 1.56 18.01
CA GLY A 700 -1.32 0.35 18.69
C GLY A 700 -0.89 -0.97 18.01
N MET A 701 -0.10 -0.90 16.91
CA MET A 701 0.56 -2.03 16.28
C MET A 701 1.78 -2.46 17.12
N HIS A 702 1.49 -2.86 18.35
CA HIS A 702 2.47 -3.51 19.23
C HIS A 702 2.39 -5.01 19.02
N GLU A 703 3.56 -5.64 19.00
CA GLU A 703 3.70 -7.10 19.00
C GLU A 703 3.06 -7.75 20.25
N GLY A 704 2.91 -9.08 20.19
CA GLY A 704 2.44 -9.86 21.33
C GLY A 704 3.33 -9.66 22.57
N PRO A 705 2.78 -9.66 23.80
CA PRO A 705 3.55 -9.40 25.02
C PRO A 705 4.70 -10.40 25.21
N PHE A 706 4.53 -11.66 24.77
CA PHE A 706 5.58 -12.68 24.80
C PHE A 706 6.73 -12.40 23.83
N SER A 707 6.43 -11.91 22.62
CA SER A 707 7.45 -11.49 21.64
C SER A 707 8.24 -10.29 22.17
N LEU A 708 7.55 -9.32 22.78
CA LEU A 708 8.18 -8.17 23.41
C LEU A 708 9.06 -8.60 24.60
N PHE A 709 8.59 -9.52 25.44
CA PHE A 709 9.37 -10.06 26.56
C PHE A 709 10.66 -10.72 26.07
N LYS A 710 10.59 -11.62 25.07
CA LYS A 710 11.78 -12.26 24.47
C LYS A 710 12.79 -11.23 23.96
N TYR A 711 12.32 -10.26 23.18
CA TYR A 711 13.16 -9.20 22.64
C TYR A 711 13.80 -8.36 23.76
N THR A 712 13.04 -8.03 24.80
CA THR A 712 13.54 -7.26 25.95
C THR A 712 14.59 -8.04 26.74
N MET A 713 14.36 -9.32 27.02
CA MET A 713 15.32 -10.19 27.73
C MET A 713 16.62 -10.38 26.93
N PHE A 714 16.53 -10.54 25.61
CA PHE A 714 17.70 -10.58 24.73
C PHE A 714 18.58 -9.32 24.89
N TRP A 715 17.99 -8.13 24.79
CA TRP A 715 18.75 -6.89 24.93
C TRP A 715 19.26 -6.64 26.35
N VAL A 716 18.48 -7.01 27.39
CA VAL A 716 18.93 -6.90 28.78
C VAL A 716 20.14 -7.80 29.03
N LEU A 717 20.11 -9.06 28.58
CA LEU A 717 21.23 -10.00 28.72
C LEU A 717 22.47 -9.52 27.96
N LEU A 718 22.30 -9.11 26.70
CA LEU A 718 23.40 -8.62 25.86
C LEU A 718 24.06 -7.37 26.45
N LEU A 719 23.27 -6.38 26.88
CA LEU A 719 23.81 -5.17 27.49
C LEU A 719 24.44 -5.44 28.86
N ALA A 720 23.88 -6.35 29.67
CA ALA A 720 24.49 -6.75 30.93
C ALA A 720 25.85 -7.42 30.71
N MET A 721 25.95 -8.37 29.78
CA MET A 721 27.21 -9.02 29.42
C MET A 721 28.23 -8.00 28.91
N LYS A 722 27.86 -7.10 27.99
CA LYS A 722 28.77 -6.04 27.52
C LYS A 722 29.27 -5.17 28.67
N LEU A 723 28.39 -4.70 29.57
CA LEU A 723 28.80 -3.86 30.69
C LEU A 723 29.71 -4.59 31.68
N ILE A 724 29.48 -5.88 31.94
CA ILE A 724 30.36 -6.70 32.79
C ILE A 724 31.75 -6.82 32.13
N VAL A 725 31.81 -7.15 30.84
CA VAL A 725 33.05 -7.28 30.07
C VAL A 725 33.82 -5.95 30.05
N SER A 726 33.16 -4.85 29.67
CA SER A 726 33.76 -3.50 29.69
C SER A 726 34.26 -3.11 31.08
N PHE A 727 33.50 -3.39 32.14
CA PHE A 727 33.94 -3.04 33.50
C PHE A 727 35.23 -3.78 33.90
N TYR A 728 35.29 -5.10 33.72
CA TYR A 728 36.41 -5.91 34.20
C TYR A 728 37.64 -5.89 33.28
N ILE A 729 37.45 -5.86 31.96
CA ILE A 729 38.55 -5.93 30.98
C ILE A 729 39.05 -4.53 30.59
N GLU A 730 38.14 -3.57 30.40
CA GLU A 730 38.49 -2.26 29.85
C GLU A 730 38.72 -1.21 30.94
N ILE A 731 37.75 -1.01 31.85
CA ILE A 731 37.75 0.13 32.78
C ILE A 731 38.58 -0.14 34.04
N LYS A 732 38.34 -1.27 34.72
CA LYS A 732 39.01 -1.58 36.01
C LYS A 732 40.54 -1.62 35.91
N PRO A 733 41.18 -2.22 34.88
CA PRO A 733 42.64 -2.27 34.80
C PRO A 733 43.31 -0.91 34.57
N LEU A 734 42.60 0.07 33.99
CA LEU A 734 43.15 1.41 33.71
C LEU A 734 43.17 2.33 34.93
N VAL A 735 42.26 2.13 35.89
CA VAL A 735 42.11 3.05 37.02
C VAL A 735 43.35 3.10 37.90
N GLN A 736 44.01 1.97 38.16
CA GLN A 736 45.21 1.95 39.00
C GLN A 736 46.40 2.66 38.34
N PRO A 737 46.81 2.33 37.09
CA PRO A 737 47.79 3.12 36.34
C PRO A 737 47.44 4.60 36.24
N THR A 738 46.15 4.95 36.08
CA THR A 738 45.72 6.36 36.04
C THR A 738 45.94 7.07 37.37
N LYS A 739 45.64 6.43 38.51
CA LYS A 739 45.90 6.98 39.85
C LYS A 739 47.40 7.20 40.08
N ASP A 740 48.24 6.29 39.60
CA ASP A 740 49.69 6.36 39.80
C ASP A 740 50.31 7.44 38.88
N ILE A 741 49.92 7.49 37.59
CA ILE A 741 50.28 8.59 36.67
C ILE A 741 49.80 9.95 37.19
N MET A 742 48.65 10.04 37.87
CA MET A 742 48.18 11.31 38.45
C MET A 742 48.90 11.72 39.74
N ARG A 743 49.67 10.83 40.37
CA ARG A 743 50.44 11.12 41.60
C ARG A 743 51.85 11.63 41.30
N GLU A 744 52.45 11.24 40.17
CA GLU A 744 53.80 11.64 39.79
C GLU A 744 53.82 13.01 39.08
N PRO A 745 54.54 14.03 39.60
CA PRO A 745 54.63 15.33 38.94
C PRO A 745 55.69 15.31 37.82
N ILE A 746 55.32 14.85 36.63
CA ILE A 746 56.20 14.88 35.45
C ILE A 746 56.34 16.34 34.98
N ARG A 747 57.56 16.87 35.04
CA ARG A 747 57.86 18.27 34.66
C ARG A 747 58.40 18.44 33.24
N ASN A 748 59.06 17.41 32.69
CA ASN A 748 59.67 17.43 31.35
C ASN A 748 59.23 16.17 30.59
N PHE A 749 58.57 16.32 29.44
CA PHE A 749 58.25 15.21 28.53
C PHE A 749 59.37 15.04 27.48
N GLN A 750 59.81 13.80 27.23
CA GLN A 750 60.82 13.50 26.18
C GLN A 750 60.21 13.26 24.78
N TRP A 751 58.89 13.36 24.64
CA TRP A 751 58.15 13.06 23.40
C TRP A 751 57.37 14.29 22.92
N HIS A 752 56.92 14.28 21.67
CA HIS A 752 56.31 15.45 21.00
C HIS A 752 55.15 16.06 21.82
N GLU A 753 55.29 17.33 22.19
CA GLU A 753 54.27 18.07 22.93
C GLU A 753 53.09 18.46 22.03
N PHE A 754 52.02 17.67 22.07
CA PHE A 754 50.72 18.09 21.54
C PHE A 754 50.08 19.22 22.39
N PHE A 755 50.52 19.39 23.65
CA PHE A 755 50.00 20.39 24.59
C PHE A 755 51.11 20.97 25.50
N PRO A 756 51.93 21.93 25.02
CA PRO A 756 53.15 22.39 25.70
C PRO A 756 52.92 23.11 27.05
N ASN A 757 51.68 23.52 27.36
CA ASN A 757 51.34 24.24 28.60
C ASN A 757 50.45 23.40 29.55
N ALA A 758 50.40 22.07 29.39
CA ALA A 758 49.53 21.20 30.18
C ALA A 758 50.08 20.93 31.59
N SER A 759 49.68 21.74 32.58
CA SER A 759 49.95 21.46 33.99
C SER A 759 49.20 20.21 34.47
N ASN A 760 49.93 19.28 35.10
CA ASN A 760 49.51 17.90 35.45
C ASN A 760 49.37 16.98 34.22
N ASN A 761 49.61 15.68 34.41
CA ASN A 761 49.80 14.64 33.36
C ASN A 761 48.56 14.29 32.50
N ILE A 762 47.61 15.22 32.38
CA ILE A 762 46.31 15.11 31.72
C ILE A 762 46.45 14.65 30.26
N GLY A 763 47.49 15.11 29.53
CA GLY A 763 47.74 14.66 28.15
C GLY A 763 48.00 13.15 28.03
N VAL A 764 48.78 12.59 28.96
CA VAL A 764 49.05 11.13 29.01
C VAL A 764 47.78 10.36 29.40
N VAL A 765 47.00 10.87 30.37
CA VAL A 765 45.72 10.28 30.76
C VAL A 765 44.74 10.27 29.58
N ILE A 766 44.64 11.37 28.81
CA ILE A 766 43.80 11.43 27.61
C ILE A 766 44.27 10.40 26.57
N ALA A 767 45.57 10.29 26.31
CA ALA A 767 46.12 9.31 25.35
C ALA A 767 45.85 7.85 25.77
N LEU A 768 45.94 7.55 27.07
CA LEU A 768 45.63 6.23 27.62
C LEU A 768 44.14 5.88 27.52
N TRP A 769 43.25 6.83 27.84
CA TRP A 769 41.81 6.57 27.89
C TRP A 769 41.10 6.70 26.54
N ALA A 770 41.60 7.52 25.60
CA ALA A 770 40.91 7.79 24.35
C ALA A 770 40.59 6.53 23.50
N PRO A 771 41.49 5.53 23.33
CA PRO A 771 41.17 4.30 22.60
C PRO A 771 40.06 3.49 23.29
N ILE A 772 40.11 3.36 24.61
CA ILE A 772 39.13 2.60 25.38
C ILE A 772 37.76 3.29 25.39
N ILE A 773 37.71 4.61 25.62
CA ILE A 773 36.46 5.39 25.51
C ILE A 773 35.85 5.22 24.12
N LEU A 774 36.68 5.22 23.06
CA LEU A 774 36.21 5.00 21.70
C LEU A 774 35.63 3.59 21.53
N VAL A 775 36.24 2.53 22.07
CA VAL A 775 35.68 1.16 22.01
C VAL A 775 34.38 1.03 22.82
N CYS A 776 34.36 1.47 24.08
CA CYS A 776 33.17 1.38 24.95
C CYS A 776 31.95 2.07 24.31
N VAL A 777 32.15 3.27 23.76
CA VAL A 777 31.09 4.14 23.22
C VAL A 777 30.76 3.84 21.74
N ASN A 778 31.61 3.12 21.00
CA ASN A 778 31.34 2.81 19.59
C ASN A 778 30.29 1.69 19.40
N PRO A 779 29.14 1.98 18.77
CA PRO A 779 28.09 0.99 18.55
C PRO A 779 28.43 -0.06 17.47
N HIS A 780 29.50 0.12 16.68
CA HIS A 780 29.91 -0.88 15.70
C HIS A 780 30.44 -2.17 16.36
N PHE A 781 30.91 -2.10 17.61
CA PHE A 781 31.29 -3.30 18.37
C PHE A 781 30.05 -4.09 18.85
N LEU A 782 28.94 -3.40 19.20
CA LEU A 782 27.65 -4.06 19.48
C LEU A 782 27.10 -4.85 18.28
N SER A 783 27.49 -4.53 17.04
CA SER A 783 27.07 -5.31 15.86
C SER A 783 28.01 -6.47 15.53
N LYS A 784 29.22 -6.51 16.09
CA LYS A 784 30.20 -7.59 15.90
C LYS A 784 30.08 -8.67 16.97
N GLU A 785 29.62 -8.34 18.17
CA GLU A 785 29.28 -9.32 19.22
C GLU A 785 27.95 -10.08 18.96
N VAL A 786 27.21 -9.68 17.92
CA VAL A 786 25.90 -10.24 17.54
C VAL A 786 25.98 -11.23 16.36
N PHE A 787 27.16 -11.36 15.72
CA PHE A 787 27.39 -12.17 14.52
C PHE A 787 28.41 -13.28 14.74
#